data_AF-A0A6A5PF52-F1
#
_entry.id   AF-A0A6A5PF52-F1
#
_cell.length_a   1.000
_cell.length_b   1.000
_cell.length_c   1.000
_cell.angle_alpha   90.00
_cell.angle_beta   90.00
_cell.angle_gamma   90.00
#
_symmetry.space_group_name_H-M   'P 1'
#
loop_
_entity.id
_entity.type
_entity.pdbx_description
1 polymer ?
#
loop_
_entity_poly.entity_id
_entity_poly.type
_entity_poly.pdbx_seq_one_letter_code
_entity_poly.pdbx_strand_id
1 'polypeptide(L)'
;MAASSAVYLTGNPASDLLRNSTSGFSGVPLRTLGRARLVLKTRDFTVSCKLRKFKKHEYPWPDNPDPNVKGGVLSHLSSFKPLNEKPKPVTLEFEKPLIDLQRKIIDVRKMANETGLDFSDQILSLESKYQQALRDLYTHLTPIQRVNIARHPNRPTFLDHIFNITEKFMELHGDREGYDDPAIVTGIGTIDGRRYMFIGQQKGRNTKENIQRNFGMPTPHGYRKALRLMEYADHHGFPIVTFIDTPGAYADLKSEELGQGEAIAHNLRSMFGLKVPVLSIVIGEGGSGGALAIGCANKLLMLENAVFYVASPEACAAILWKSAKAAPKAAEKLKITATELCKLEIADGVIPEPLGGAHADSAWTSQQIKIAINETMDELSKLSTEELLKHRHDKFRKIGGFQEGIPIDPKRKFSMKKKDIPVPKKISDAEIEVEVQKLMQQILEAKGSPIELAKLDLDDMIKKLKKEVDHEYSEAIKAIGLADRMSKLREEVTKANSQNQFIDPLLKDKMERLKAEFDEGLPAAPNYGKLQNKLGMLKELSKVKNLLEEIKEAAKFEQKLRTVFDDLKNSPSIKENYETLKAEIESIGPSSPSDLDDELKKKIAEFKKELVLQFANAMKSAGLDVKYVKRKARDGRDKSALSEYKSKIDELNKDLEKEIEDAVNSADIKSKIELLNLEVAKAGDTPGVDSKSRIDALVQQIKQSVVETLDSSSLKEKYENLLSEFSIETISSKTADPTVDSPTNDDLKVKVGTNRTSS
;
A
#
# COMPACT_ATOMS: atom_id res chain seq x y z
N MET A 1 -4.47 2.70 -86.36
CA MET A 1 -3.96 1.32 -86.55
C MET A 1 -3.53 0.80 -85.19
N ALA A 2 -3.87 -0.41 -84.72
CA ALA A 2 -4.97 -1.33 -85.05
C ALA A 2 -5.06 -2.36 -83.88
N ALA A 3 -6.22 -2.76 -83.35
CA ALA A 3 -7.58 -2.24 -83.52
C ALA A 3 -8.48 -2.57 -82.29
N SER A 4 -9.47 -1.70 -82.03
CA SER A 4 -10.87 -1.94 -81.57
C SER A 4 -11.26 -3.13 -80.65
N SER A 5 -12.25 -3.04 -79.74
CA SER A 5 -12.98 -1.89 -79.14
C SER A 5 -14.08 -2.37 -78.16
N ALA A 6 -14.42 -1.53 -77.16
CA ALA A 6 -15.79 -1.28 -76.64
C ALA A 6 -16.56 -2.30 -75.73
N VAL A 7 -17.03 -1.77 -74.59
CA VAL A 7 -18.42 -1.84 -74.02
C VAL A 7 -18.87 -2.98 -73.07
N TYR A 8 -19.17 -2.56 -71.82
CA TYR A 8 -20.21 -2.98 -70.84
C TYR A 8 -20.65 -4.45 -70.65
N LEU A 9 -20.77 -4.89 -69.38
CA LEU A 9 -22.06 -4.97 -68.65
C LEU A 9 -21.92 -5.31 -67.14
N THR A 10 -23.04 -5.33 -66.41
CA THR A 10 -23.20 -5.47 -64.94
C THR A 10 -23.31 -6.92 -64.44
N GLY A 11 -22.97 -7.19 -63.17
CA GLY A 11 -23.11 -8.53 -62.57
C GLY A 11 -23.36 -8.59 -61.05
N ASN A 12 -24.63 -8.72 -60.67
CA ASN A 12 -25.19 -9.21 -59.39
C ASN A 12 -26.64 -9.67 -59.73
N PRO A 13 -27.33 -10.59 -59.01
CA PRO A 13 -27.06 -11.08 -57.66
C PRO A 13 -27.29 -12.59 -57.38
N ALA A 14 -26.99 -12.98 -56.14
CA ALA A 14 -27.73 -13.90 -55.25
C ALA A 14 -28.11 -15.37 -55.59
N SER A 15 -28.20 -16.14 -54.50
CA SER A 15 -29.17 -17.22 -54.18
C SER A 15 -28.89 -18.70 -54.58
N ASP A 16 -28.73 -19.50 -53.52
CA ASP A 16 -29.62 -20.62 -53.11
C ASP A 16 -29.17 -22.11 -53.16
N LEU A 17 -29.94 -22.93 -52.43
CA LEU A 17 -30.04 -24.41 -52.38
C LEU A 17 -29.03 -25.23 -51.55
N LEU A 18 -29.28 -25.20 -50.23
CA LEU A 18 -29.34 -26.33 -49.28
C LEU A 18 -29.37 -27.77 -49.88
N ARG A 19 -28.61 -28.72 -49.29
CA ARG A 19 -29.13 -29.92 -48.55
C ARG A 19 -28.09 -31.01 -48.18
N ASN A 20 -28.29 -31.61 -47.00
CA ASN A 20 -28.36 -33.05 -46.63
C ASN A 20 -27.80 -34.14 -47.60
N SER A 21 -27.29 -35.31 -47.14
CA SER A 21 -27.08 -35.84 -45.76
C SER A 21 -26.31 -37.19 -45.73
N THR A 22 -25.86 -37.59 -44.52
CA THR A 22 -25.72 -38.99 -44.03
C THR A 22 -24.92 -40.06 -44.81
N SER A 23 -23.77 -40.45 -44.25
CA SER A 23 -23.38 -41.87 -44.07
C SER A 23 -22.28 -41.97 -43.00
N GLY A 24 -22.45 -42.81 -41.97
CA GLY A 24 -21.47 -42.94 -40.87
C GLY A 24 -20.61 -44.21 -40.95
N PHE A 25 -19.54 -44.27 -40.17
CA PHE A 25 -18.86 -45.53 -39.82
C PHE A 25 -18.28 -45.52 -38.40
N SER A 26 -17.88 -46.70 -37.92
CA SER A 26 -17.60 -47.01 -36.50
C SER A 26 -16.45 -46.25 -35.85
N GLY A 27 -16.52 -46.08 -34.53
CA GLY A 27 -15.53 -45.37 -33.73
C GLY A 27 -14.16 -46.06 -33.62
N VAL A 28 -13.14 -45.25 -33.31
CA VAL A 28 -11.77 -45.65 -33.00
C VAL A 28 -11.37 -44.99 -31.66
N PRO A 29 -10.68 -45.68 -30.72
CA PRO A 29 -10.35 -45.10 -29.42
C PRO A 29 -9.48 -43.84 -29.50
N LEU A 30 -9.76 -42.85 -28.64
CA LEU A 30 -9.05 -41.57 -28.54
C LEU A 30 -7.63 -41.66 -27.92
N ARG A 31 -6.80 -42.59 -28.41
CA ARG A 31 -5.37 -42.74 -28.05
C ARG A 31 -4.40 -42.93 -29.22
N THR A 32 -4.88 -42.96 -30.47
CA THR A 32 -4.03 -43.25 -31.67
C THR A 32 -3.95 -42.14 -32.73
N LEU A 33 -4.56 -40.97 -32.51
CA LEU A 33 -4.46 -39.81 -33.42
C LEU A 33 -3.11 -39.07 -33.33
N GLY A 34 -2.02 -39.78 -33.67
CA GLY A 34 -0.66 -39.23 -33.67
C GLY A 34 -0.05 -38.97 -35.06
N ARG A 35 -0.56 -39.60 -36.13
CA ARG A 35 0.02 -39.52 -37.50
C ARG A 35 -1.01 -39.72 -38.62
N ALA A 36 -1.81 -38.70 -38.92
CA ALA A 36 -2.50 -38.64 -40.21
C ALA A 36 -1.47 -38.38 -41.34
N ARG A 37 -1.62 -39.06 -42.49
CA ARG A 37 -0.70 -38.93 -43.63
C ARG A 37 -1.49 -39.00 -44.94
N LEU A 38 -1.88 -37.85 -45.47
CA LEU A 38 -2.55 -37.73 -46.77
C LEU A 38 -1.52 -37.82 -47.90
N VAL A 39 -1.85 -38.58 -48.94
CA VAL A 39 -1.06 -38.74 -50.17
C VAL A 39 -2.04 -38.77 -51.36
N LEU A 40 -1.85 -37.85 -52.30
CA LEU A 40 -2.46 -37.88 -53.63
C LEU A 40 -1.39 -38.27 -54.65
N LYS A 41 -1.78 -39.01 -55.69
CA LYS A 41 -0.90 -39.44 -56.78
C LYS A 41 -1.52 -39.09 -58.13
N THR A 42 -0.73 -38.41 -58.96
CA THR A 42 -0.83 -38.41 -60.42
C THR A 42 0.53 -38.84 -60.99
N ARG A 43 0.64 -39.09 -62.29
CA ARG A 43 1.70 -39.98 -62.83
C ARG A 43 3.14 -39.49 -62.63
N ASP A 44 3.40 -38.19 -62.71
CA ASP A 44 4.76 -37.70 -62.98
C ASP A 44 5.48 -37.05 -61.78
N PHE A 45 4.80 -36.82 -60.64
CA PHE A 45 5.45 -36.39 -59.39
C PHE A 45 4.63 -36.70 -58.13
N THR A 46 5.32 -36.99 -57.02
CA THR A 46 4.71 -37.28 -55.71
C THR A 46 4.99 -36.16 -54.71
N VAL A 47 3.99 -35.33 -54.42
CA VAL A 47 4.09 -34.30 -53.36
C VAL A 47 3.71 -34.92 -52.01
N SER A 48 4.69 -35.14 -51.13
CA SER A 48 4.42 -35.62 -49.77
C SER A 48 4.58 -34.49 -48.74
N CYS A 49 3.46 -33.95 -48.26
CA CYS A 49 3.50 -32.99 -47.16
C CYS A 49 3.79 -33.72 -45.83
N LYS A 50 4.95 -33.43 -45.24
CA LYS A 50 5.20 -33.72 -43.81
C LYS A 50 4.91 -32.44 -43.03
N LEU A 51 4.00 -32.53 -42.06
CA LEU A 51 3.92 -31.56 -40.99
C LEU A 51 5.26 -31.57 -40.24
N ARG A 52 6.14 -30.60 -40.55
CA ARG A 52 7.35 -30.37 -39.76
C ARG A 52 6.88 -30.03 -38.35
N LYS A 53 7.35 -30.77 -37.33
CA LYS A 53 7.53 -30.13 -36.01
C LYS A 53 8.34 -28.87 -36.27
N PHE A 54 7.84 -27.71 -35.86
CA PHE A 54 8.57 -26.46 -36.02
C PHE A 54 9.97 -26.66 -35.43
N LYS A 55 11.01 -26.46 -36.27
CA LYS A 55 12.31 -26.09 -35.70
C LYS A 55 12.07 -24.80 -34.92
N LYS A 56 12.63 -24.67 -33.71
CA LYS A 56 12.98 -23.36 -33.18
C LYS A 56 13.73 -22.65 -34.31
N HIS A 57 13.16 -21.59 -34.85
CA HIS A 57 13.91 -20.75 -35.79
C HIS A 57 14.87 -19.90 -34.98
N GLU A 58 16.07 -19.71 -35.49
CA GLU A 58 17.14 -19.05 -34.74
C GLU A 58 16.72 -17.65 -34.32
N TYR A 59 16.81 -17.42 -33.01
CA TYR A 59 16.70 -16.10 -32.43
C TYR A 59 17.95 -15.32 -32.86
N PRO A 60 17.88 -14.01 -33.18
CA PRO A 60 19.04 -13.24 -33.68
C PRO A 60 20.12 -12.99 -32.61
N TRP A 61 19.96 -13.59 -31.43
CA TRP A 61 20.94 -13.67 -30.37
C TRP A 61 21.17 -15.16 -30.08
N PRO A 62 22.43 -15.65 -29.95
CA PRO A 62 22.70 -17.05 -29.66
C PRO A 62 22.07 -17.48 -28.33
N ASP A 63 21.74 -18.78 -28.19
CA ASP A 63 21.08 -19.32 -26.97
C ASP A 63 21.87 -19.01 -25.68
N ASN A 64 23.19 -18.77 -25.76
CA ASN A 64 23.99 -18.05 -24.76
C ASN A 64 24.84 -16.94 -25.44
N PRO A 65 24.61 -15.64 -25.14
CA PRO A 65 25.47 -14.53 -25.58
C PRO A 65 26.79 -14.36 -24.82
N ASP A 66 27.00 -15.09 -23.72
CA ASP A 66 28.24 -15.11 -22.95
C ASP A 66 28.46 -16.52 -22.35
N PRO A 67 29.59 -17.20 -22.61
CA PRO A 67 29.88 -18.51 -22.04
C PRO A 67 30.02 -18.51 -20.49
N ASN A 68 30.19 -17.35 -19.85
CA ASN A 68 30.30 -17.24 -18.40
C ASN A 68 28.95 -17.21 -17.67
N VAL A 69 27.82 -16.99 -18.38
CA VAL A 69 26.49 -16.81 -17.77
C VAL A 69 25.66 -18.09 -17.81
N LYS A 70 25.79 -18.92 -16.77
CA LYS A 70 24.92 -20.10 -16.55
C LYS A 70 23.47 -19.67 -16.25
N GLY A 71 22.62 -19.65 -17.27
CA GLY A 71 21.17 -19.45 -17.11
C GLY A 71 20.42 -19.06 -18.39
N GLY A 72 21.14 -18.57 -19.42
CA GLY A 72 20.55 -18.00 -20.62
C GLY A 72 19.94 -16.62 -20.34
N VAL A 73 20.45 -15.57 -20.99
CA VAL A 73 20.19 -14.16 -20.61
C VAL A 73 18.70 -13.79 -20.52
N LEU A 74 17.83 -14.46 -21.29
CA LEU A 74 16.39 -14.17 -21.32
C LEU A 74 15.59 -14.75 -20.13
N SER A 75 16.06 -15.81 -19.45
CA SER A 75 15.33 -16.44 -18.34
C SER A 75 15.33 -15.59 -17.04
N HIS A 76 16.17 -14.56 -17.02
CA HIS A 76 16.32 -13.59 -15.94
C HIS A 76 15.68 -12.22 -16.24
N LEU A 77 15.34 -11.93 -17.50
CA LEU A 77 14.82 -10.61 -17.92
C LEU A 77 13.30 -10.49 -17.84
N SER A 78 12.54 -11.57 -18.11
CA SER A 78 11.10 -11.55 -17.79
C SER A 78 10.89 -11.79 -16.29
N SER A 79 10.35 -10.79 -15.61
CA SER A 79 9.85 -10.93 -14.22
C SER A 79 8.61 -11.84 -14.15
N PHE A 80 7.84 -11.90 -15.23
CA PHE A 80 6.57 -12.63 -15.31
C PHE A 80 6.80 -14.09 -15.74
N LYS A 81 7.27 -14.90 -14.80
CA LYS A 81 7.53 -16.34 -15.01
C LYS A 81 6.21 -17.14 -15.02
N PRO A 82 6.17 -18.35 -15.61
CA PRO A 82 5.07 -19.27 -15.41
C PRO A 82 4.85 -19.55 -13.91
N LEU A 83 3.61 -19.74 -13.49
CA LEU A 83 3.33 -20.11 -12.09
C LEU A 83 3.88 -21.52 -11.80
N ASN A 84 4.68 -21.65 -10.73
CA ASN A 84 5.23 -22.93 -10.27
C ASN A 84 4.13 -23.89 -9.79
N GLU A 85 3.04 -23.34 -9.26
CA GLU A 85 1.85 -24.07 -8.80
C GLU A 85 0.66 -23.73 -9.69
N LYS A 86 -0.26 -24.68 -9.89
CA LYS A 86 -1.53 -24.38 -10.58
C LYS A 86 -2.36 -23.44 -9.68
N PRO A 87 -3.00 -22.39 -10.23
CA PRO A 87 -3.89 -21.54 -9.45
C PRO A 87 -5.01 -22.39 -8.84
N LYS A 88 -5.35 -22.10 -7.57
CA LYS A 88 -6.37 -22.86 -6.84
C LYS A 88 -7.74 -22.67 -7.51
N PRO A 89 -8.58 -23.71 -7.61
CA PRO A 89 -9.96 -23.53 -8.06
C PRO A 89 -10.67 -22.58 -7.08
N VAL A 90 -11.30 -21.55 -7.63
CA VAL A 90 -12.17 -20.62 -6.91
C VAL A 90 -13.58 -20.86 -7.41
N THR A 91 -14.58 -20.71 -6.54
CA THR A 91 -15.99 -20.89 -6.87
C THR A 91 -16.73 -19.60 -6.59
N LEU A 92 -17.45 -19.08 -7.59
CA LEU A 92 -18.29 -17.91 -7.42
C LEU A 92 -19.60 -18.30 -6.72
N GLU A 93 -20.20 -17.38 -5.96
CA GLU A 93 -21.33 -17.75 -5.08
C GLU A 93 -22.55 -18.33 -5.81
N PHE A 94 -22.77 -17.92 -7.06
CA PHE A 94 -23.85 -18.40 -7.90
C PHE A 94 -23.59 -19.79 -8.53
N GLU A 95 -22.36 -20.30 -8.44
CA GLU A 95 -21.98 -21.64 -8.92
C GLU A 95 -22.14 -22.73 -7.86
N LYS A 96 -22.39 -22.36 -6.59
CA LYS A 96 -22.62 -23.31 -5.49
C LYS A 96 -23.62 -24.44 -5.85
N PRO A 97 -24.77 -24.18 -6.53
CA PRO A 97 -25.68 -25.23 -6.98
C PRO A 97 -25.07 -26.22 -8.00
N LEU A 98 -24.14 -25.77 -8.85
CA LEU A 98 -23.42 -26.65 -9.78
C LEU A 98 -22.43 -27.54 -9.02
N ILE A 99 -21.75 -27.00 -7.98
CA ILE A 99 -20.89 -27.81 -7.11
C ILE A 99 -21.68 -28.84 -6.32
N ASP A 100 -22.90 -28.53 -5.87
CA ASP A 100 -23.78 -29.52 -5.25
C ASP A 100 -24.20 -30.66 -6.19
N LEU A 101 -24.40 -30.38 -7.49
CA LEU A 101 -24.61 -31.40 -8.51
C LEU A 101 -23.33 -32.21 -8.79
N GLN A 102 -22.17 -31.53 -8.90
CA GLN A 102 -20.87 -32.17 -9.13
C GLN A 102 -20.47 -33.09 -7.96
N ARG A 103 -20.72 -32.67 -6.72
CA ARG A 103 -20.55 -33.48 -5.52
C ARG A 103 -21.42 -34.73 -5.57
N LYS A 104 -22.72 -34.60 -5.89
CA LYS A 104 -23.61 -35.77 -6.07
C LYS A 104 -23.12 -36.74 -7.16
N ILE A 105 -22.56 -36.24 -8.26
CA ILE A 105 -21.95 -37.10 -9.31
C ILE A 105 -20.73 -37.86 -8.75
N ILE A 106 -19.88 -37.19 -7.95
CA ILE A 106 -18.72 -37.81 -7.29
C ILE A 106 -19.17 -38.85 -6.25
N ASP A 107 -20.16 -38.53 -5.42
CA ASP A 107 -20.69 -39.41 -4.38
C ASP A 107 -21.32 -40.67 -4.98
N VAL A 108 -22.14 -40.54 -6.03
CA VAL A 108 -22.73 -41.69 -6.75
C VAL A 108 -21.64 -42.52 -7.44
N ARG A 109 -20.63 -41.89 -8.06
CA ARG A 109 -19.47 -42.61 -8.60
C ARG A 109 -18.68 -43.36 -7.52
N LYS A 110 -18.57 -42.79 -6.32
CA LYS A 110 -17.92 -43.44 -5.17
C LYS A 110 -18.75 -44.63 -4.68
N MET A 111 -20.07 -44.48 -4.53
CA MET A 111 -20.98 -45.56 -4.16
C MET A 111 -20.98 -46.70 -5.18
N ALA A 112 -20.91 -46.41 -6.49
CA ALA A 112 -20.76 -47.43 -7.53
C ALA A 112 -19.48 -48.28 -7.32
N ASN A 113 -18.35 -47.61 -7.09
CA ASN A 113 -17.06 -48.28 -6.85
C ASN A 113 -17.02 -49.05 -5.52
N GLU A 114 -17.72 -48.58 -4.48
CA GLU A 114 -17.75 -49.21 -3.14
C GLU A 114 -18.76 -50.37 -3.04
N THR A 115 -19.85 -50.35 -3.81
CA THR A 115 -20.91 -51.38 -3.76
C THR A 115 -20.84 -52.39 -4.91
N GLY A 116 -20.14 -52.07 -6.00
CA GLY A 116 -20.12 -52.89 -7.22
C GLY A 116 -21.43 -52.87 -8.02
N LEU A 117 -22.38 -52.02 -7.66
CA LEU A 117 -23.66 -51.85 -8.36
C LEU A 117 -23.52 -50.85 -9.52
N ASP A 118 -24.20 -51.13 -10.63
CA ASP A 118 -24.21 -50.23 -11.78
C ASP A 118 -25.16 -49.04 -11.55
N PHE A 119 -24.58 -47.84 -11.56
CA PHE A 119 -25.30 -46.57 -11.49
C PHE A 119 -25.07 -45.72 -12.76
N SER A 120 -24.60 -46.32 -13.87
CA SER A 120 -24.21 -45.61 -15.10
C SER A 120 -25.30 -44.69 -15.64
N ASP A 121 -26.55 -45.16 -15.74
CA ASP A 121 -27.69 -44.34 -16.18
C ASP A 121 -27.97 -43.14 -15.25
N GLN A 122 -27.76 -43.32 -13.93
CA GLN A 122 -27.96 -42.26 -12.95
C GLN A 122 -26.83 -41.21 -13.03
N ILE A 123 -25.59 -41.67 -13.24
CA ILE A 123 -24.43 -40.81 -13.49
C ILE A 123 -24.64 -40.01 -14.79
N LEU A 124 -25.04 -40.65 -15.89
CA LEU A 124 -25.34 -39.98 -17.16
C LEU A 124 -26.51 -38.99 -17.03
N SER A 125 -27.57 -39.33 -16.28
CA SER A 125 -28.67 -38.42 -15.99
C SER A 125 -28.22 -37.18 -15.21
N LEU A 126 -27.37 -37.37 -14.20
CA LEU A 126 -26.82 -36.27 -13.39
C LEU A 126 -25.81 -35.42 -14.19
N GLU A 127 -24.95 -36.03 -15.00
CA GLU A 127 -24.00 -35.31 -15.88
C GLU A 127 -24.74 -34.50 -16.95
N SER A 128 -25.81 -35.05 -17.54
CA SER A 128 -26.67 -34.30 -18.47
C SER A 128 -27.35 -33.11 -17.78
N LYS A 129 -27.89 -33.30 -16.56
CA LYS A 129 -28.50 -32.22 -15.76
C LYS A 129 -27.48 -31.15 -15.36
N TYR A 130 -26.26 -31.55 -15.00
CA TYR A 130 -25.16 -30.63 -14.71
C TYR A 130 -24.76 -29.83 -15.96
N GLN A 131 -24.58 -30.48 -17.11
CA GLN A 131 -24.25 -29.83 -18.38
C GLN A 131 -25.35 -28.86 -18.85
N GLN A 132 -26.62 -29.20 -18.64
CA GLN A 132 -27.73 -28.29 -18.91
C GLN A 132 -27.74 -27.10 -17.94
N ALA A 133 -27.75 -27.35 -16.62
CA ALA A 133 -27.75 -26.28 -15.61
C ALA A 133 -26.56 -25.32 -15.74
N LEU A 134 -25.38 -25.82 -16.16
CA LEU A 134 -24.19 -25.00 -16.39
C LEU A 134 -24.37 -24.08 -17.61
N ARG A 135 -24.98 -24.55 -18.71
CA ARG A 135 -25.34 -23.70 -19.85
C ARG A 135 -26.42 -22.69 -19.48
N ASP A 136 -27.46 -23.12 -18.80
CA ASP A 136 -28.60 -22.27 -18.42
C ASP A 136 -28.14 -21.13 -17.48
N LEU A 137 -27.24 -21.43 -16.54
CA LEU A 137 -26.61 -20.45 -15.65
C LEU A 137 -25.74 -19.44 -16.40
N TYR A 138 -24.83 -19.91 -17.27
CA TYR A 138 -23.88 -19.05 -17.99
C TYR A 138 -24.51 -18.24 -19.13
N THR A 139 -25.64 -18.68 -19.68
CA THR A 139 -26.42 -17.90 -20.67
C THR A 139 -27.23 -16.77 -20.01
N HIS A 140 -27.73 -16.97 -18.79
CA HIS A 140 -28.62 -16.01 -18.10
C HIS A 140 -27.92 -15.21 -16.97
N LEU A 141 -26.61 -14.97 -17.11
CA LEU A 141 -25.82 -14.19 -16.14
C LEU A 141 -26.31 -12.74 -16.01
N THR A 142 -26.71 -12.36 -14.80
CA THR A 142 -27.01 -10.97 -14.42
C THR A 142 -25.75 -10.09 -14.46
N PRO A 143 -25.89 -8.74 -14.56
CA PRO A 143 -24.76 -7.82 -14.60
C PRO A 143 -23.77 -7.99 -13.44
N ILE A 144 -24.24 -8.25 -12.22
CA ILE A 144 -23.36 -8.45 -11.05
C ILE A 144 -22.64 -9.80 -11.07
N GLN A 145 -23.23 -10.85 -11.67
CA GLN A 145 -22.53 -12.12 -11.88
C GLN A 145 -21.43 -11.96 -12.93
N ARG A 146 -21.66 -11.17 -13.99
CA ARG A 146 -20.60 -10.80 -14.96
C ARG A 146 -19.47 -9.98 -14.32
N VAL A 147 -19.79 -9.00 -13.46
CA VAL A 147 -18.77 -8.31 -12.61
C VAL A 147 -17.92 -9.30 -11.80
N ASN A 148 -18.54 -10.32 -11.20
CA ASN A 148 -17.80 -11.33 -10.42
C ASN A 148 -16.92 -12.24 -11.31
N ILE A 149 -17.30 -12.47 -12.57
CA ILE A 149 -16.48 -13.20 -13.56
C ILE A 149 -15.34 -12.31 -14.12
N ALA A 150 -15.56 -10.99 -14.25
CA ALA A 150 -14.52 -10.01 -14.57
C ALA A 150 -13.49 -9.85 -13.43
N ARG A 151 -13.93 -9.96 -12.18
CA ARG A 151 -13.11 -9.92 -10.96
C ARG A 151 -12.56 -11.30 -10.53
N HIS A 152 -12.75 -12.34 -11.35
CA HIS A 152 -12.38 -13.70 -10.94
C HIS A 152 -10.85 -13.81 -10.70
N PRO A 153 -10.36 -14.36 -9.56
CA PRO A 153 -8.94 -14.35 -9.23
C PRO A 153 -8.01 -15.05 -10.22
N ASN A 154 -8.55 -16.01 -10.99
CA ASN A 154 -7.82 -16.74 -12.03
C ASN A 154 -8.10 -16.21 -13.44
N ARG A 155 -8.72 -15.03 -13.59
CA ARG A 155 -8.96 -14.41 -14.90
C ARG A 155 -7.60 -14.12 -15.59
N PRO A 156 -7.43 -14.44 -16.88
CA PRO A 156 -6.14 -14.22 -17.54
C PRO A 156 -5.80 -12.74 -17.58
N THR A 157 -4.55 -12.42 -17.24
CA THR A 157 -4.06 -11.04 -17.24
C THR A 157 -3.51 -10.65 -18.62
N PHE A 158 -3.21 -9.36 -18.82
CA PHE A 158 -2.62 -8.85 -20.06
C PHE A 158 -1.43 -9.68 -20.56
N LEU A 159 -0.42 -9.94 -19.70
CA LEU A 159 0.74 -10.74 -20.09
C LEU A 159 0.41 -12.21 -20.37
N ASP A 160 -0.58 -12.80 -19.70
CA ASP A 160 -1.02 -14.17 -20.04
C ASP A 160 -1.61 -14.23 -21.45
N HIS A 161 -2.35 -13.20 -21.89
CA HIS A 161 -2.80 -13.10 -23.28
C HIS A 161 -1.64 -12.84 -24.26
N ILE A 162 -0.77 -11.86 -23.97
CA ILE A 162 0.36 -11.49 -24.84
C ILE A 162 1.28 -12.69 -25.15
N PHE A 163 1.64 -13.48 -24.14
CA PHE A 163 2.47 -14.67 -24.32
C PHE A 163 1.76 -15.85 -25.01
N ASN A 164 0.42 -15.81 -25.17
CA ASN A 164 -0.35 -16.80 -25.94
C ASN A 164 -0.66 -16.36 -27.39
N ILE A 165 -0.61 -15.06 -27.70
CA ILE A 165 -0.94 -14.54 -29.05
C ILE A 165 0.27 -14.12 -29.88
N THR A 166 1.39 -13.75 -29.24
CA THR A 166 2.58 -13.22 -29.94
C THR A 166 3.66 -14.28 -30.19
N GLU A 167 4.34 -14.21 -31.34
CA GLU A 167 5.51 -15.07 -31.62
C GLU A 167 6.78 -14.56 -30.92
N LYS A 168 6.83 -13.24 -30.68
CA LYS A 168 7.90 -12.51 -29.98
C LYS A 168 7.25 -11.32 -29.28
N PHE A 169 7.64 -11.06 -28.04
CA PHE A 169 7.29 -9.86 -27.28
C PHE A 169 8.56 -9.31 -26.60
N MET A 170 8.69 -7.99 -26.57
CA MET A 170 9.76 -7.27 -25.88
C MET A 170 9.12 -6.20 -24.99
N GLU A 171 9.16 -6.44 -23.67
CA GLU A 171 8.71 -5.48 -22.66
C GLU A 171 9.62 -4.23 -22.70
N LEU A 172 9.01 -3.06 -22.53
CA LEU A 172 9.63 -1.74 -22.61
C LEU A 172 9.19 -0.92 -21.40
N HIS A 173 10.18 -0.34 -20.70
CA HIS A 173 10.02 0.17 -19.34
C HIS A 173 10.22 1.69 -19.24
N GLY A 174 9.69 2.27 -18.15
CA GLY A 174 9.93 3.63 -17.68
C GLY A 174 9.14 4.73 -18.39
N ASP A 175 8.72 5.74 -17.65
CA ASP A 175 8.15 6.99 -18.16
C ASP A 175 9.19 7.97 -18.74
N ARG A 176 10.45 7.88 -18.29
CA ARG A 176 11.56 8.87 -18.46
C ARG A 176 11.52 10.08 -17.52
N GLU A 177 10.59 10.11 -16.57
CA GLU A 177 10.52 11.11 -15.48
C GLU A 177 11.07 10.56 -14.15
N GLY A 178 11.13 9.22 -14.00
CA GLY A 178 11.85 8.58 -12.90
C GLY A 178 11.29 7.24 -12.43
N TYR A 179 10.16 6.77 -12.97
CA TYR A 179 9.48 5.58 -12.47
C TYR A 179 9.02 4.65 -13.59
N ASP A 180 9.13 3.34 -13.35
CA ASP A 180 8.50 2.31 -14.18
C ASP A 180 7.30 1.75 -13.42
N ASP A 181 6.12 2.31 -13.68
CA ASP A 181 4.91 1.88 -12.97
C ASP A 181 4.60 0.41 -13.27
N PRO A 182 4.62 -0.49 -12.27
CA PRO A 182 4.40 -1.91 -12.49
C PRO A 182 2.95 -2.23 -12.90
N ALA A 183 1.96 -1.38 -12.60
CA ALA A 183 0.55 -1.62 -12.93
C ALA A 183 0.25 -1.49 -14.43
N ILE A 184 1.11 -0.82 -15.20
CA ILE A 184 1.06 -0.75 -16.67
C ILE A 184 2.22 -1.57 -17.24
N VAL A 185 1.96 -2.44 -18.21
CA VAL A 185 3.00 -3.09 -19.00
C VAL A 185 2.87 -2.67 -20.46
N THR A 186 4.02 -2.40 -21.08
CA THR A 186 4.09 -1.92 -22.46
C THR A 186 5.20 -2.64 -23.22
N GLY A 187 5.05 -2.86 -24.53
CA GLY A 187 6.08 -3.54 -25.30
C GLY A 187 5.73 -3.78 -26.76
N ILE A 188 6.74 -4.08 -27.58
CA ILE A 188 6.55 -4.39 -29.00
C ILE A 188 6.39 -5.90 -29.15
N GLY A 189 5.33 -6.33 -29.83
CA GLY A 189 5.09 -7.74 -30.14
C GLY A 189 4.84 -8.00 -31.62
N THR A 190 4.94 -9.27 -32.02
CA THR A 190 4.61 -9.74 -33.37
C THR A 190 3.46 -10.75 -33.31
N ILE A 191 2.46 -10.59 -34.18
CA ILE A 191 1.37 -11.54 -34.41
C ILE A 191 1.30 -11.80 -35.92
N ASP A 192 1.43 -13.05 -36.33
CA ASP A 192 1.42 -13.52 -37.73
C ASP A 192 2.36 -12.71 -38.65
N GLY A 193 3.52 -12.32 -38.10
CA GLY A 193 4.52 -11.50 -38.80
C GLY A 193 4.25 -9.98 -38.81
N ARG A 194 3.07 -9.53 -38.37
CA ARG A 194 2.74 -8.10 -38.21
C ARG A 194 3.20 -7.60 -36.84
N ARG A 195 3.74 -6.38 -36.78
CA ARG A 195 4.29 -5.77 -35.56
C ARG A 195 3.31 -4.78 -34.95
N TYR A 196 3.12 -4.86 -33.64
CA TYR A 196 2.17 -4.07 -32.87
C TYR A 196 2.83 -3.50 -31.62
N MET A 197 2.40 -2.30 -31.20
CA MET A 197 2.67 -1.79 -29.86
C MET A 197 1.55 -2.25 -28.93
N PHE A 198 1.90 -3.05 -27.91
CA PHE A 198 0.99 -3.53 -26.89
C PHE A 198 1.14 -2.72 -25.61
N ILE A 199 0.02 -2.32 -25.02
CA ILE A 199 -0.07 -1.54 -23.78
C ILE A 199 -1.22 -2.11 -22.97
N GLY A 200 -1.06 -2.35 -21.67
CA GLY A 200 -2.20 -2.77 -20.85
C GLY A 200 -1.99 -2.63 -19.36
N GLN A 201 -3.08 -2.60 -18.60
CA GLN A 201 -2.98 -2.79 -17.16
C GLN A 201 -2.68 -4.25 -16.85
N GLN A 202 -1.77 -4.49 -15.90
CA GLN A 202 -1.32 -5.81 -15.51
C GLN A 202 -1.70 -6.06 -14.05
N LYS A 203 -2.75 -6.84 -13.80
CA LYS A 203 -3.04 -7.41 -12.48
C LYS A 203 -2.02 -8.51 -12.12
N GLY A 204 -2.02 -8.96 -10.87
CA GLY A 204 -1.24 -10.13 -10.45
C GLY A 204 -2.07 -11.41 -10.43
N ARG A 205 -1.43 -12.57 -10.63
CA ARG A 205 -2.09 -13.89 -10.56
C ARG A 205 -2.08 -14.50 -9.15
N ASN A 206 -1.48 -13.80 -8.19
CA ASN A 206 -1.47 -14.14 -6.77
C ASN A 206 -1.33 -12.86 -5.93
N THR A 207 -1.47 -12.95 -4.60
CA THR A 207 -1.45 -11.79 -3.71
C THR A 207 -0.14 -11.00 -3.76
N LYS A 208 1.02 -11.67 -3.95
CA LYS A 208 2.33 -11.00 -4.01
C LYS A 208 2.47 -10.21 -5.31
N GLU A 209 2.14 -10.83 -6.44
CA GLU A 209 2.09 -10.13 -7.74
C GLU A 209 1.10 -8.98 -7.73
N ASN A 210 -0.08 -9.12 -7.09
CA ASN A 210 -1.07 -8.05 -7.02
C ASN A 210 -0.58 -6.85 -6.21
N ILE A 211 0.04 -7.07 -5.06
CA ILE A 211 0.66 -5.98 -4.28
C ILE A 211 1.77 -5.31 -5.09
N GLN A 212 2.63 -6.08 -5.75
CA GLN A 212 3.70 -5.53 -6.60
C GLN A 212 3.17 -4.72 -7.80
N ARG A 213 2.03 -5.12 -8.37
CA ARG A 213 1.41 -4.51 -9.56
C ARG A 213 0.26 -3.54 -9.22
N ASN A 214 0.17 -3.05 -7.97
CA ASN A 214 -0.90 -2.19 -7.46
C ASN A 214 -2.33 -2.66 -7.83
N PHE A 215 -2.57 -3.97 -7.89
CA PHE A 215 -3.83 -4.60 -8.35
C PHE A 215 -4.30 -4.14 -9.75
N GLY A 216 -3.36 -3.76 -10.63
CA GLY A 216 -3.65 -3.21 -11.95
C GLY A 216 -4.16 -1.77 -11.92
N MET A 217 -3.96 -1.02 -10.82
CA MET A 217 -4.30 0.40 -10.70
C MET A 217 -3.08 1.29 -11.00
N PRO A 218 -3.05 2.04 -12.11
CA PRO A 218 -1.89 2.86 -12.46
C PRO A 218 -1.81 4.18 -11.67
N THR A 219 -0.58 4.56 -11.33
CA THR A 219 -0.14 5.89 -10.91
C THR A 219 0.02 6.81 -12.14
N PRO A 220 0.29 8.13 -11.98
CA PRO A 220 0.42 9.05 -13.12
C PRO A 220 1.54 8.63 -14.09
N HIS A 221 2.64 8.12 -13.54
CA HIS A 221 3.78 7.55 -14.27
C HIS A 221 3.38 6.41 -15.22
N GLY A 222 2.39 5.59 -14.85
CA GLY A 222 1.87 4.52 -15.71
C GLY A 222 1.19 5.05 -16.96
N TYR A 223 0.41 6.13 -16.83
CA TYR A 223 -0.22 6.80 -17.97
C TYR A 223 0.80 7.52 -18.85
N ARG A 224 1.78 8.22 -18.26
CA ARG A 224 2.87 8.86 -19.02
C ARG A 224 3.75 7.83 -19.76
N LYS A 225 4.06 6.68 -19.14
CA LYS A 225 4.72 5.54 -19.81
C LYS A 225 3.90 5.00 -20.98
N ALA A 226 2.59 4.83 -20.80
CA ALA A 226 1.70 4.39 -21.86
C ALA A 226 1.71 5.38 -23.05
N LEU A 227 1.53 6.69 -22.79
CA LEU A 227 1.55 7.71 -23.83
C LEU A 227 2.89 7.78 -24.56
N ARG A 228 4.01 7.75 -23.83
CA ARG A 228 5.36 7.73 -24.43
C ARG A 228 5.53 6.58 -25.45
N LEU A 229 4.89 5.44 -25.23
CA LEU A 229 4.93 4.32 -26.18
C LEU A 229 3.87 4.42 -27.28
N MET A 230 2.75 5.10 -27.06
CA MET A 230 1.81 5.47 -28.13
C MET A 230 2.45 6.47 -29.11
N GLU A 231 3.17 7.47 -28.61
CA GLU A 231 3.93 8.43 -29.42
C GLU A 231 5.08 7.76 -30.17
N TYR A 232 5.80 6.83 -29.52
CA TYR A 232 6.82 6.02 -30.19
C TYR A 232 6.22 5.13 -31.28
N ALA A 233 5.04 4.57 -31.06
CA ALA A 233 4.31 3.80 -32.05
C ALA A 233 3.82 4.66 -33.22
N ASP A 234 3.33 5.88 -32.97
CA ASP A 234 2.94 6.84 -34.00
C ASP A 234 4.13 7.21 -34.90
N HIS A 235 5.25 7.58 -34.28
CA HIS A 235 6.48 7.96 -34.96
C HIS A 235 7.04 6.86 -35.87
N HIS A 236 6.90 5.59 -35.47
CA HIS A 236 7.40 4.44 -36.22
C HIS A 236 6.34 3.70 -37.05
N GLY A 237 5.09 4.19 -37.09
CA GLY A 237 4.01 3.58 -37.87
C GLY A 237 3.53 2.22 -37.36
N PHE A 238 3.69 1.93 -36.06
CA PHE A 238 3.19 0.69 -35.45
C PHE A 238 1.72 0.84 -35.03
N PRO A 239 0.80 -0.02 -35.49
CA PRO A 239 -0.55 -0.12 -34.92
C PRO A 239 -0.52 -0.41 -33.41
N ILE A 240 -1.44 0.20 -32.67
CA ILE A 240 -1.49 0.13 -31.20
C ILE A 240 -2.66 -0.76 -30.77
N VAL A 241 -2.39 -1.72 -29.88
CA VAL A 241 -3.43 -2.52 -29.21
C VAL A 241 -3.34 -2.30 -27.71
N THR A 242 -4.38 -1.74 -27.11
CA THR A 242 -4.48 -1.52 -25.67
C THR A 242 -5.39 -2.56 -25.01
N PHE A 243 -5.01 -3.01 -23.82
CA PHE A 243 -5.70 -4.03 -23.03
C PHE A 243 -6.15 -3.43 -21.69
N ILE A 244 -7.45 -3.41 -21.46
CA ILE A 244 -8.07 -2.76 -20.31
C ILE A 244 -8.44 -3.81 -19.26
N ASP A 245 -7.76 -3.75 -18.11
CA ASP A 245 -8.08 -4.54 -16.90
C ASP A 245 -7.67 -3.83 -15.61
N THR A 246 -8.48 -2.88 -15.18
CA THR A 246 -8.24 -2.06 -14.00
C THR A 246 -9.53 -1.76 -13.24
N PRO A 247 -9.56 -1.83 -11.89
CA PRO A 247 -10.72 -1.37 -11.13
C PRO A 247 -10.81 0.17 -11.08
N GLY A 248 -9.72 0.88 -11.37
CA GLY A 248 -9.61 2.34 -11.41
C GLY A 248 -8.15 2.83 -11.43
N ALA A 249 -7.94 4.13 -11.63
CA ALA A 249 -6.63 4.74 -11.38
C ALA A 249 -6.28 4.67 -9.89
N TYR A 250 -4.99 4.62 -9.55
CA TYR A 250 -4.55 4.55 -8.15
C TYR A 250 -4.88 5.86 -7.44
N ALA A 251 -5.59 5.75 -6.30
CA ALA A 251 -6.20 6.87 -5.60
C ALA A 251 -5.53 7.08 -4.23
N ASP A 252 -4.25 7.46 -4.25
CA ASP A 252 -3.48 7.84 -3.07
C ASP A 252 -3.01 9.30 -3.14
N LEU A 253 -2.57 9.84 -2.01
CA LEU A 253 -2.13 11.24 -1.90
C LEU A 253 -0.99 11.56 -2.89
N LYS A 254 -0.03 10.63 -3.06
CA LYS A 254 1.12 10.85 -3.92
C LYS A 254 0.74 10.87 -5.41
N SER A 255 -0.22 10.07 -5.85
CA SER A 255 -0.73 10.14 -7.23
C SER A 255 -1.43 11.46 -7.52
N GLU A 256 -2.18 12.01 -6.56
CA GLU A 256 -2.79 13.34 -6.69
C GLU A 256 -1.73 14.46 -6.73
N GLU A 257 -0.74 14.42 -5.83
CA GLU A 257 0.41 15.36 -5.82
C GLU A 257 1.22 15.33 -7.13
N LEU A 258 1.36 14.15 -7.74
CA LEU A 258 2.05 13.95 -9.02
C LEU A 258 1.15 14.17 -10.26
N GLY A 259 -0.12 14.54 -10.08
CA GLY A 259 -1.03 14.92 -11.16
C GLY A 259 -1.75 13.76 -11.86
N GLN A 260 -2.38 12.84 -11.12
CA GLN A 260 -3.19 11.75 -11.69
C GLN A 260 -4.25 12.23 -12.69
N GLY A 261 -4.97 13.32 -12.37
CA GLY A 261 -5.93 13.93 -13.29
C GLY A 261 -5.30 14.59 -14.52
N GLU A 262 -4.06 15.09 -14.41
CA GLU A 262 -3.28 15.65 -15.52
C GLU A 262 -2.86 14.54 -16.48
N ALA A 263 -2.19 13.48 -15.98
CA ALA A 263 -1.68 12.40 -16.82
C ALA A 263 -2.81 11.67 -17.57
N ILE A 264 -3.96 11.46 -16.92
CA ILE A 264 -5.17 10.93 -17.57
C ILE A 264 -5.64 11.90 -18.68
N ALA A 265 -5.81 13.19 -18.38
CA ALA A 265 -6.30 14.17 -19.36
C ALA A 265 -5.34 14.36 -20.55
N HIS A 266 -4.03 14.31 -20.31
CA HIS A 266 -2.99 14.42 -21.33
C HIS A 266 -3.03 13.20 -22.27
N ASN A 267 -3.12 11.99 -21.73
CA ASN A 267 -3.34 10.78 -22.52
C ASN A 267 -4.59 10.88 -23.39
N LEU A 268 -5.75 11.23 -22.81
CA LEU A 268 -7.01 11.36 -23.55
C LEU A 268 -6.89 12.34 -24.72
N ARG A 269 -6.30 13.52 -24.48
CA ARG A 269 -6.04 14.54 -25.51
C ARG A 269 -5.14 14.01 -26.63
N SER A 270 -4.00 13.42 -26.27
CA SER A 270 -2.99 12.98 -27.25
C SER A 270 -3.43 11.76 -28.05
N MET A 271 -4.23 10.85 -27.46
CA MET A 271 -4.80 9.70 -28.18
C MET A 271 -5.71 10.09 -29.36
N PHE A 272 -6.34 11.26 -29.36
CA PHE A 272 -7.07 11.76 -30.53
C PHE A 272 -6.14 12.13 -31.71
N GLY A 273 -4.87 12.46 -31.46
CA GLY A 273 -3.90 12.88 -32.49
C GLY A 273 -3.10 11.76 -33.15
N LEU A 274 -3.19 10.51 -32.65
CA LEU A 274 -2.41 9.37 -33.17
C LEU A 274 -2.84 9.02 -34.61
N LYS A 275 -1.91 9.06 -35.55
CA LYS A 275 -2.06 8.77 -36.98
C LYS A 275 -2.15 7.27 -37.27
N VAL A 276 -1.55 6.45 -36.41
CA VAL A 276 -1.66 4.99 -36.45
C VAL A 276 -3.05 4.50 -36.00
N PRO A 277 -3.51 3.33 -36.49
CA PRO A 277 -4.74 2.73 -36.01
C PRO A 277 -4.60 2.22 -34.57
N VAL A 278 -5.61 2.48 -33.74
CA VAL A 278 -5.65 2.12 -32.32
C VAL A 278 -6.85 1.23 -32.04
N LEU A 279 -6.63 0.10 -31.37
CA LEU A 279 -7.65 -0.83 -30.88
C LEU A 279 -7.55 -0.93 -29.35
N SER A 280 -8.68 -0.88 -28.66
CA SER A 280 -8.77 -1.19 -27.23
C SER A 280 -9.60 -2.45 -26.99
N ILE A 281 -9.18 -3.28 -26.04
CA ILE A 281 -9.89 -4.51 -25.66
C ILE A 281 -10.06 -4.55 -24.13
N VAL A 282 -11.29 -4.48 -23.63
CA VAL A 282 -11.58 -4.70 -22.22
C VAL A 282 -11.57 -6.20 -21.95
N ILE A 283 -10.52 -6.69 -21.28
CA ILE A 283 -10.37 -8.12 -20.94
C ILE A 283 -10.91 -8.43 -19.55
N GLY A 284 -11.06 -7.46 -18.65
CA GLY A 284 -11.60 -7.68 -17.31
C GLY A 284 -12.46 -6.52 -16.84
N GLU A 285 -11.91 -5.67 -15.97
CA GLU A 285 -12.57 -4.46 -15.51
C GLU A 285 -12.10 -3.22 -16.29
N GLY A 286 -13.04 -2.37 -16.68
CA GLY A 286 -12.80 -1.03 -17.17
C GLY A 286 -13.22 0.01 -16.14
N GLY A 287 -12.33 0.31 -15.20
CA GLY A 287 -12.54 1.26 -14.12
C GLY A 287 -12.36 2.73 -14.53
N SER A 288 -13.47 3.40 -14.83
CA SER A 288 -13.55 4.87 -14.89
C SER A 288 -12.51 5.53 -15.81
N GLY A 289 -12.07 6.75 -15.47
CA GLY A 289 -11.03 7.49 -16.20
C GLY A 289 -9.70 6.73 -16.31
N GLY A 290 -9.37 5.85 -15.36
CA GLY A 290 -8.13 5.06 -15.38
C GLY A 290 -8.11 3.97 -16.46
N ALA A 291 -9.28 3.44 -16.82
CA ALA A 291 -9.44 2.62 -18.02
C ALA A 291 -9.47 3.47 -19.30
N LEU A 292 -10.20 4.59 -19.26
CA LEU A 292 -10.36 5.48 -20.43
C LEU A 292 -9.03 6.11 -20.88
N ALA A 293 -8.08 6.33 -19.97
CA ALA A 293 -6.74 6.87 -20.23
C ALA A 293 -5.85 6.03 -21.17
N ILE A 294 -6.25 4.80 -21.50
CA ILE A 294 -5.70 4.02 -22.62
C ILE A 294 -6.79 3.49 -23.57
N GLY A 295 -8.01 4.03 -23.48
CA GLY A 295 -9.22 3.56 -24.17
C GLY A 295 -9.71 4.44 -25.32
N CYS A 296 -9.05 5.56 -25.62
CA CYS A 296 -9.41 6.45 -26.74
C CYS A 296 -8.96 5.88 -28.10
N ALA A 297 -9.57 4.77 -28.51
CA ALA A 297 -9.23 3.99 -29.70
C ALA A 297 -10.22 4.14 -30.87
N ASN A 298 -9.80 3.76 -32.07
CA ASN A 298 -10.68 3.69 -33.25
C ASN A 298 -11.80 2.67 -33.01
N LYS A 299 -11.46 1.49 -32.48
CA LYS A 299 -12.44 0.50 -31.98
C LYS A 299 -12.14 0.08 -30.54
N LEU A 300 -13.20 -0.21 -29.80
CA LEU A 300 -13.23 -0.70 -28.43
C LEU A 300 -14.03 -2.01 -28.42
N LEU A 301 -13.34 -3.12 -28.22
CA LEU A 301 -13.94 -4.44 -28.06
C LEU A 301 -13.99 -4.80 -26.57
N MET A 302 -14.85 -5.74 -26.20
CA MET A 302 -14.96 -6.25 -24.84
C MET A 302 -15.06 -7.78 -24.85
N LEU A 303 -14.40 -8.48 -23.93
CA LEU A 303 -14.73 -9.88 -23.67
C LEU A 303 -16.16 -9.98 -23.09
N GLU A 304 -16.85 -11.09 -23.34
CA GLU A 304 -18.29 -11.25 -23.05
C GLU A 304 -18.70 -10.96 -21.59
N ASN A 305 -17.86 -11.33 -20.62
CA ASN A 305 -18.08 -11.07 -19.19
C ASN A 305 -17.31 -9.85 -18.67
N ALA A 306 -16.55 -9.14 -19.52
CA ALA A 306 -15.91 -7.89 -19.13
C ALA A 306 -16.94 -6.79 -18.88
N VAL A 307 -16.56 -5.82 -18.04
CA VAL A 307 -17.43 -4.72 -17.60
C VAL A 307 -16.69 -3.39 -17.71
N PHE A 308 -17.37 -2.33 -18.14
CA PHE A 308 -16.78 -0.98 -18.30
C PHE A 308 -17.74 0.05 -17.70
N TYR A 309 -17.25 0.89 -16.78
CA TYR A 309 -18.11 1.73 -15.95
C TYR A 309 -17.47 3.07 -15.56
N VAL A 310 -18.31 4.09 -15.37
CA VAL A 310 -17.86 5.43 -14.89
C VAL A 310 -17.49 5.43 -13.40
N ALA A 311 -18.12 4.58 -12.59
CA ALA A 311 -17.83 4.34 -11.18
C ALA A 311 -18.22 2.90 -10.85
N SER A 312 -17.56 2.27 -9.87
CA SER A 312 -17.86 0.87 -9.54
C SER A 312 -19.30 0.71 -9.02
N PRO A 313 -19.93 -0.47 -9.19
CA PRO A 313 -21.26 -0.73 -8.64
C PRO A 313 -21.38 -0.45 -7.14
N GLU A 314 -20.31 -0.71 -6.38
CA GLU A 314 -20.22 -0.48 -4.94
C GLU A 314 -20.20 1.01 -4.60
N ALA A 315 -19.39 1.80 -5.31
CA ALA A 315 -19.30 3.25 -5.13
C ALA A 315 -20.61 3.94 -5.52
N CYS A 316 -21.20 3.55 -6.65
CA CYS A 316 -22.51 4.01 -7.10
C CYS A 316 -23.62 3.68 -6.09
N ALA A 317 -23.60 2.46 -5.53
CA ALA A 317 -24.51 2.02 -4.48
C ALA A 317 -24.35 2.81 -3.17
N ALA A 318 -23.12 3.09 -2.76
CA ALA A 318 -22.83 3.93 -1.59
C ALA A 318 -23.30 5.38 -1.76
N ILE A 319 -23.20 5.95 -2.96
CA ILE A 319 -23.62 7.35 -3.23
C ILE A 319 -25.14 7.46 -3.39
N LEU A 320 -25.75 6.70 -4.31
CA LEU A 320 -27.16 6.87 -4.69
C LEU A 320 -28.14 6.19 -3.72
N TRP A 321 -27.75 5.04 -3.16
CA TRP A 321 -28.60 4.25 -2.25
C TRP A 321 -28.10 4.23 -0.79
N LYS A 322 -27.02 4.95 -0.48
CA LYS A 322 -26.40 5.02 0.87
C LYS A 322 -26.02 3.66 1.46
N SER A 323 -25.82 2.65 0.60
CA SER A 323 -25.58 1.28 1.03
C SER A 323 -24.91 0.48 -0.09
N ALA A 324 -23.69 0.00 0.16
CA ALA A 324 -22.95 -0.85 -0.79
C ALA A 324 -23.71 -2.16 -1.13
N LYS A 325 -24.63 -2.61 -0.27
CA LYS A 325 -25.49 -3.78 -0.54
C LYS A 325 -26.42 -3.60 -1.76
N ALA A 326 -26.60 -2.36 -2.25
CA ALA A 326 -27.34 -2.08 -3.48
C ALA A 326 -26.50 -2.24 -4.76
N ALA A 327 -25.25 -2.73 -4.69
CA ALA A 327 -24.37 -2.93 -5.85
C ALA A 327 -24.99 -3.72 -7.02
N PRO A 328 -25.79 -4.79 -6.83
CA PRO A 328 -26.48 -5.47 -7.94
C PRO A 328 -27.42 -4.53 -8.72
N LYS A 329 -28.24 -3.77 -7.98
CA LYS A 329 -29.17 -2.77 -8.52
C LYS A 329 -28.44 -1.60 -9.17
N ALA A 330 -27.27 -1.22 -8.68
CA ALA A 330 -26.41 -0.22 -9.31
C ALA A 330 -25.84 -0.73 -10.65
N ALA A 331 -25.34 -1.97 -10.71
CA ALA A 331 -24.82 -2.58 -11.94
C ALA A 331 -25.89 -2.64 -13.05
N GLU A 332 -27.11 -3.08 -12.73
CA GLU A 332 -28.26 -3.10 -13.66
C GLU A 332 -28.65 -1.70 -14.17
N LYS A 333 -28.56 -0.66 -13.34
CA LYS A 333 -28.93 0.72 -13.74
C LYS A 333 -27.81 1.46 -14.46
N LEU A 334 -26.56 1.06 -14.27
CA LEU A 334 -25.39 1.59 -14.97
C LEU A 334 -25.15 0.94 -16.35
N LYS A 335 -25.78 -0.21 -16.66
CA LYS A 335 -25.68 -0.92 -17.95
C LYS A 335 -24.24 -1.25 -18.38
N ILE A 336 -23.47 -1.80 -17.45
CA ILE A 336 -22.00 -1.92 -17.52
C ILE A 336 -21.49 -3.10 -18.35
N THR A 337 -22.37 -3.95 -18.88
CA THR A 337 -21.96 -5.20 -19.54
C THR A 337 -21.64 -4.99 -21.02
N ALA A 338 -20.73 -5.81 -21.56
CA ALA A 338 -20.32 -5.76 -22.98
C ALA A 338 -21.51 -5.68 -23.96
N THR A 339 -22.55 -6.50 -23.76
CA THR A 339 -23.73 -6.52 -24.66
C THR A 339 -24.61 -5.29 -24.54
N GLU A 340 -24.62 -4.60 -23.41
CA GLU A 340 -25.36 -3.35 -23.22
C GLU A 340 -24.61 -2.15 -23.81
N LEU A 341 -23.28 -2.14 -23.64
CA LEU A 341 -22.41 -1.07 -24.15
C LEU A 341 -22.30 -1.10 -25.68
N CYS A 342 -22.42 -2.28 -26.31
CA CYS A 342 -22.59 -2.39 -27.76
C CYS A 342 -23.97 -1.86 -28.21
N LYS A 343 -25.05 -2.12 -27.47
CA LYS A 343 -26.39 -1.55 -27.73
C LYS A 343 -26.49 -0.05 -27.48
N LEU A 344 -25.47 0.55 -26.86
CA LEU A 344 -25.32 1.99 -26.62
C LEU A 344 -24.29 2.64 -27.56
N GLU A 345 -23.75 1.90 -28.53
CA GLU A 345 -22.72 2.35 -29.49
C GLU A 345 -21.41 2.88 -28.82
N ILE A 346 -21.13 2.43 -27.58
CA ILE A 346 -19.90 2.77 -26.83
C ILE A 346 -18.78 1.78 -27.18
N ALA A 347 -19.12 0.50 -27.29
CA ALA A 347 -18.24 -0.58 -27.73
C ALA A 347 -18.65 -1.07 -29.12
N ASP A 348 -17.68 -1.44 -29.95
CA ASP A 348 -17.90 -1.81 -31.36
C ASP A 348 -18.13 -3.31 -31.57
N GLY A 349 -17.92 -4.13 -30.53
CA GLY A 349 -18.11 -5.58 -30.60
C GLY A 349 -17.79 -6.34 -29.32
N VAL A 350 -18.30 -7.57 -29.24
CA VAL A 350 -18.09 -8.50 -28.13
C VAL A 350 -17.27 -9.69 -28.62
N ILE A 351 -16.18 -10.00 -27.93
CA ILE A 351 -15.35 -11.19 -28.13
C ILE A 351 -15.90 -12.29 -27.20
N PRO A 352 -16.25 -13.48 -27.71
CA PRO A 352 -16.85 -14.53 -26.89
C PRO A 352 -15.87 -15.08 -25.86
N GLU A 353 -16.39 -15.49 -24.69
CA GLU A 353 -15.65 -16.26 -23.69
C GLU A 353 -16.03 -17.75 -23.77
N PRO A 354 -15.15 -18.68 -23.36
CA PRO A 354 -15.50 -20.09 -23.27
C PRO A 354 -16.53 -20.30 -22.15
N LEU A 355 -17.26 -21.42 -22.19
CA LEU A 355 -18.27 -21.73 -21.18
C LEU A 355 -17.61 -21.87 -19.79
N GLY A 356 -18.00 -21.02 -18.83
CA GLY A 356 -17.28 -20.80 -17.56
C GLY A 356 -16.62 -19.41 -17.45
N GLY A 357 -16.41 -18.72 -18.58
CA GLY A 357 -15.67 -17.46 -18.67
C GLY A 357 -14.18 -17.66 -18.98
N ALA A 358 -13.47 -16.57 -19.29
CA ALA A 358 -12.10 -16.54 -19.81
C ALA A 358 -11.03 -17.36 -19.05
N HIS A 359 -11.28 -17.68 -17.78
CA HIS A 359 -10.40 -18.48 -16.93
C HIS A 359 -10.56 -19.99 -17.10
N ALA A 360 -11.65 -20.46 -17.74
CA ALA A 360 -11.90 -21.88 -18.01
C ALA A 360 -11.03 -22.40 -19.17
N ASP A 361 -10.86 -21.60 -20.22
CA ASP A 361 -9.83 -21.81 -21.26
C ASP A 361 -9.19 -20.48 -21.69
N SER A 362 -8.08 -20.16 -21.02
CA SER A 362 -7.31 -18.94 -21.28
C SER A 362 -6.59 -18.98 -22.63
N ALA A 363 -6.24 -20.16 -23.14
CA ALA A 363 -5.57 -20.32 -24.42
C ALA A 363 -6.55 -20.07 -25.58
N TRP A 364 -7.74 -20.67 -25.53
CA TRP A 364 -8.81 -20.41 -26.48
C TRP A 364 -9.25 -18.94 -26.48
N THR A 365 -9.45 -18.35 -25.29
CA THR A 365 -9.79 -16.93 -25.16
C THR A 365 -8.73 -16.03 -25.80
N SER A 366 -7.45 -16.35 -25.61
CA SER A 366 -6.34 -15.64 -26.25
C SER A 366 -6.39 -15.76 -27.78
N GLN A 367 -6.75 -16.93 -28.34
CA GLN A 367 -6.92 -17.05 -29.79
C GLN A 367 -8.12 -16.26 -30.33
N GLN A 368 -9.23 -16.14 -29.59
CA GLN A 368 -10.33 -15.25 -29.98
C GLN A 368 -9.90 -13.78 -30.01
N ILE A 369 -9.12 -13.34 -29.00
CA ILE A 369 -8.50 -12.01 -28.98
C ILE A 369 -7.58 -11.82 -30.20
N LYS A 370 -6.74 -12.81 -30.54
CA LYS A 370 -5.85 -12.75 -31.72
C LYS A 370 -6.63 -12.58 -33.02
N ILE A 371 -7.72 -13.32 -33.20
CA ILE A 371 -8.61 -13.21 -34.37
C ILE A 371 -9.20 -11.80 -34.44
N ALA A 372 -9.81 -11.32 -33.35
CA ALA A 372 -10.43 -10.00 -33.30
C ALA A 372 -9.44 -8.83 -33.52
N ILE A 373 -8.19 -8.97 -33.05
CA ILE A 373 -7.10 -8.03 -33.37
C ILE A 373 -6.81 -8.02 -34.86
N ASN A 374 -6.58 -9.20 -35.47
CA ASN A 374 -6.24 -9.29 -36.89
C ASN A 374 -7.37 -8.74 -37.78
N GLU A 375 -8.62 -9.14 -37.53
CA GLU A 375 -9.79 -8.66 -38.28
C GLU A 375 -9.96 -7.15 -38.18
N THR A 376 -9.90 -6.59 -36.97
CA THR A 376 -10.02 -5.14 -36.75
C THR A 376 -8.87 -4.37 -37.38
N MET A 377 -7.64 -4.92 -37.35
CA MET A 377 -6.49 -4.29 -37.97
C MET A 377 -6.49 -4.42 -39.50
N ASP A 378 -7.05 -5.49 -40.06
CA ASP A 378 -7.32 -5.62 -41.49
C ASP A 378 -8.41 -4.67 -41.99
N GLU A 379 -9.35 -4.26 -41.12
CA GLU A 379 -10.31 -3.19 -41.41
C GLU A 379 -9.64 -1.82 -41.35
N LEU A 380 -9.04 -1.47 -40.20
CA LEU A 380 -8.47 -0.15 -39.96
C LEU A 380 -7.27 0.19 -40.86
N SER A 381 -6.46 -0.80 -41.26
CA SER A 381 -5.31 -0.57 -42.16
C SER A 381 -5.70 -0.25 -43.62
N LYS A 382 -6.99 -0.29 -43.96
CA LYS A 382 -7.51 0.16 -45.27
C LYS A 382 -7.80 1.67 -45.29
N LEU A 383 -7.88 2.31 -44.13
CA LEU A 383 -8.16 3.73 -43.99
C LEU A 383 -6.87 4.54 -44.08
N SER A 384 -6.92 5.71 -44.74
CA SER A 384 -5.85 6.70 -44.68
C SER A 384 -5.72 7.30 -43.27
N THR A 385 -4.60 7.97 -43.00
CA THR A 385 -4.36 8.68 -41.73
C THR A 385 -5.47 9.70 -41.40
N GLU A 386 -5.97 10.43 -42.40
CA GLU A 386 -7.04 11.42 -42.21
C GLU A 386 -8.37 10.74 -41.85
N GLU A 387 -8.68 9.61 -42.51
CA GLU A 387 -9.85 8.79 -42.20
C GLU A 387 -9.74 8.10 -40.83
N LEU A 388 -8.54 7.68 -40.40
CA LEU A 388 -8.31 7.12 -39.07
C LEU A 388 -8.52 8.16 -37.96
N LEU A 389 -8.02 9.39 -38.14
CA LEU A 389 -8.24 10.49 -37.20
C LEU A 389 -9.72 10.87 -37.16
N LYS A 390 -10.36 11.01 -38.33
CA LYS A 390 -11.80 11.32 -38.43
C LYS A 390 -12.67 10.21 -37.84
N HIS A 391 -12.40 8.94 -38.10
CA HIS A 391 -13.13 7.80 -37.53
C HIS A 391 -13.06 7.83 -35.99
N ARG A 392 -11.89 8.15 -35.41
CA ARG A 392 -11.74 8.24 -33.96
C ARG A 392 -12.50 9.43 -33.38
N HIS A 393 -12.38 10.61 -34.01
CA HIS A 393 -13.16 11.80 -33.64
C HIS A 393 -14.67 11.54 -33.71
N ASP A 394 -15.17 11.10 -34.86
CA ASP A 394 -16.60 10.95 -35.14
C ASP A 394 -17.25 9.83 -34.30
N LYS A 395 -16.48 8.81 -33.89
CA LYS A 395 -16.91 7.83 -32.88
C LYS A 395 -17.21 8.54 -31.55
N PHE A 396 -16.20 9.16 -30.93
CA PHE A 396 -16.38 9.77 -29.61
C PHE A 396 -17.35 10.97 -29.64
N ARG A 397 -17.41 11.72 -30.75
CA ARG A 397 -18.29 12.89 -30.88
C ARG A 397 -19.78 12.54 -30.89
N LYS A 398 -20.15 11.29 -31.24
CA LYS A 398 -21.54 10.77 -31.19
C LYS A 398 -21.97 10.27 -29.81
N ILE A 399 -21.04 9.99 -28.89
CA ILE A 399 -21.36 9.40 -27.59
C ILE A 399 -22.04 10.43 -26.69
N GLY A 400 -23.35 10.29 -26.51
CA GLY A 400 -24.14 11.06 -25.55
C GLY A 400 -25.53 11.44 -26.07
N GLY A 401 -26.57 11.18 -25.27
CA GLY A 401 -27.94 11.60 -25.56
C GLY A 401 -28.33 12.85 -24.80
N PHE A 402 -28.89 13.84 -25.50
CA PHE A 402 -29.46 15.06 -24.93
C PHE A 402 -30.69 15.49 -25.74
N GLN A 403 -31.56 16.31 -25.15
CA GLN A 403 -32.77 16.82 -25.81
C GLN A 403 -32.65 18.32 -26.04
N GLU A 404 -32.66 18.71 -27.31
CA GLU A 404 -32.65 20.12 -27.73
C GLU A 404 -33.96 20.85 -27.38
N GLY A 405 -33.87 22.17 -27.25
CA GLY A 405 -35.04 23.06 -27.20
C GLY A 405 -35.88 23.05 -25.92
N ILE A 406 -35.51 22.30 -24.87
CA ILE A 406 -36.15 22.44 -23.55
C ILE A 406 -35.75 23.80 -22.95
N PRO A 407 -36.71 24.69 -22.58
CA PRO A 407 -36.40 25.90 -21.82
C PRO A 407 -35.90 25.52 -20.42
N ILE A 408 -34.58 25.62 -20.20
CA ILE A 408 -33.99 25.49 -18.87
C ILE A 408 -34.33 26.77 -18.11
N ASP A 409 -35.28 26.70 -17.18
CA ASP A 409 -35.48 27.79 -16.20
C ASP A 409 -34.14 28.00 -15.46
N PRO A 410 -33.52 29.20 -15.56
CA PRO A 410 -32.24 29.47 -14.90
C PRO A 410 -32.34 29.31 -13.37
N LYS A 411 -33.54 29.32 -12.79
CA LYS A 411 -33.80 28.93 -11.40
C LYS A 411 -33.76 27.41 -11.23
N ARG A 412 -32.62 26.78 -11.55
CA ARG A 412 -32.24 25.52 -10.91
C ARG A 412 -32.29 25.72 -9.40
N LYS A 413 -33.34 25.20 -8.75
CA LYS A 413 -33.38 25.07 -7.30
C LYS A 413 -32.25 24.13 -6.90
N PHE A 414 -31.11 24.69 -6.50
CA PHE A 414 -30.03 23.94 -5.88
C PHE A 414 -30.54 23.38 -4.55
N SER A 415 -31.17 22.20 -4.61
CA SER A 415 -31.42 21.34 -3.45
C SER A 415 -30.14 20.60 -3.01
N MET A 416 -28.97 21.17 -3.32
CA MET A 416 -27.93 21.22 -2.32
C MET A 416 -28.59 21.80 -1.07
N LYS A 417 -28.80 20.96 -0.04
CA LYS A 417 -28.52 21.48 1.31
C LYS A 417 -27.18 22.20 1.16
N LYS A 418 -27.09 23.48 1.56
CA LYS A 418 -25.77 23.99 1.94
C LYS A 418 -25.23 22.89 2.85
N LYS A 419 -24.08 22.30 2.48
CA LYS A 419 -23.43 21.41 3.43
C LYS A 419 -23.30 22.29 4.66
N ASP A 420 -23.87 21.87 5.77
CA ASP A 420 -23.55 22.47 7.04
C ASP A 420 -22.07 22.15 7.21
N ILE A 421 -21.23 23.06 6.66
CA ILE A 421 -19.95 23.39 7.25
C ILE A 421 -20.32 23.49 8.72
N PRO A 422 -19.69 22.68 9.59
CA PRO A 422 -19.67 23.04 10.98
C PRO A 422 -18.95 24.39 11.00
N VAL A 423 -19.71 25.48 10.88
CA VAL A 423 -19.52 26.65 11.71
C VAL A 423 -19.28 26.00 13.06
N PRO A 424 -18.02 25.99 13.55
CA PRO A 424 -17.76 25.33 14.80
C PRO A 424 -18.77 25.92 15.76
N LYS A 425 -19.49 25.07 16.52
CA LYS A 425 -20.10 25.58 17.74
C LYS A 425 -18.98 26.40 18.37
N LYS A 426 -19.24 27.68 18.70
CA LYS A 426 -18.38 28.38 19.65
C LYS A 426 -18.60 27.67 20.99
N ILE A 427 -17.94 26.52 21.10
CA ILE A 427 -17.46 25.97 22.36
C ILE A 427 -16.75 27.15 22.96
N SER A 428 -17.26 27.62 24.10
CA SER A 428 -16.72 28.79 24.76
C SER A 428 -15.25 28.52 25.09
N ASP A 429 -14.41 29.56 25.03
CA ASP A 429 -12.97 29.41 25.36
C ASP A 429 -12.80 28.70 26.72
N ALA A 430 -13.69 29.03 27.67
CA ALA A 430 -13.78 28.41 29.00
C ALA A 430 -14.10 26.90 29.00
N GLU A 431 -14.95 26.38 28.10
CA GLU A 431 -15.21 24.93 28.01
C GLU A 431 -13.94 24.16 27.62
N ILE A 432 -13.10 24.72 26.74
CA ILE A 432 -11.84 24.10 26.30
C ILE A 432 -10.75 24.23 27.36
N GLU A 433 -10.65 25.38 28.02
CA GLU A 433 -9.74 25.57 29.16
C GLU A 433 -10.05 24.58 30.30
N VAL A 434 -11.33 24.39 30.65
CA VAL A 434 -11.78 23.38 31.64
C VAL A 434 -11.49 21.95 31.17
N GLU A 435 -11.74 21.61 29.90
CA GLU A 435 -11.50 20.25 29.38
C GLU A 435 -9.99 19.91 29.32
N VAL A 436 -9.12 20.89 29.04
CA VAL A 436 -7.66 20.73 29.10
C VAL A 436 -7.14 20.65 30.53
N GLN A 437 -7.61 21.50 31.46
CA GLN A 437 -7.23 21.42 32.87
C GLN A 437 -7.62 20.07 33.48
N LYS A 438 -8.83 19.58 33.17
CA LYS A 438 -9.31 18.26 33.60
C LYS A 438 -8.43 17.12 33.08
N LEU A 439 -7.90 17.22 31.86
CA LEU A 439 -6.93 16.25 31.34
C LEU A 439 -5.59 16.33 32.07
N MET A 440 -5.05 17.53 32.33
CA MET A 440 -3.80 17.67 33.09
C MET A 440 -3.93 17.10 34.51
N GLN A 441 -5.08 17.28 35.15
CA GLN A 441 -5.43 16.65 36.43
C GLN A 441 -5.43 15.12 36.32
N GLN A 442 -6.11 14.55 35.31
CA GLN A 442 -6.14 13.09 35.08
C GLN A 442 -4.75 12.48 34.78
N ILE A 443 -3.87 13.22 34.12
CA ILE A 443 -2.48 12.81 33.84
C ILE A 443 -1.64 12.81 35.12
N LEU A 444 -1.87 13.76 36.03
CA LEU A 444 -1.24 13.81 37.36
C LEU A 444 -1.72 12.67 38.30
N GLU A 445 -2.99 12.29 38.18
CA GLU A 445 -3.59 11.19 38.94
C GLU A 445 -3.15 9.80 38.41
N ALA A 446 -2.93 9.68 37.10
CA ALA A 446 -2.49 8.46 36.42
C ALA A 446 -1.00 8.14 36.64
N LYS A 447 -0.61 7.84 37.89
CA LYS A 447 0.77 7.48 38.30
C LYS A 447 1.29 6.22 37.60
N GLY A 448 1.92 6.40 36.43
CA GLY A 448 2.77 5.40 35.77
C GLY A 448 2.05 4.21 35.12
N SER A 449 0.73 4.27 34.94
CA SER A 449 -0.10 3.20 34.35
C SER A 449 -0.26 3.38 32.82
N PRO A 450 0.40 2.58 31.95
CA PRO A 450 0.32 2.79 30.50
C PRO A 450 -1.06 2.43 29.90
N ILE A 451 -1.86 1.64 30.62
CA ILE A 451 -3.12 1.06 30.15
C ILE A 451 -4.29 2.07 30.28
N GLU A 452 -4.20 3.01 31.23
CA GLU A 452 -5.24 4.02 31.44
C GLU A 452 -5.02 5.26 30.57
N LEU A 453 -3.77 5.70 30.41
CA LEU A 453 -3.40 6.81 29.51
C LEU A 453 -3.78 6.56 28.05
N ALA A 454 -3.87 5.29 27.62
CA ALA A 454 -4.30 4.90 26.27
C ALA A 454 -5.78 5.20 25.97
N LYS A 455 -6.58 5.65 26.94
CA LYS A 455 -7.99 6.04 26.77
C LYS A 455 -8.21 7.54 26.48
N LEU A 456 -7.16 8.36 26.52
CA LEU A 456 -7.26 9.81 26.40
C LEU A 456 -7.09 10.27 24.94
N ASP A 457 -8.07 11.01 24.42
CA ASP A 457 -8.14 11.46 23.02
C ASP A 457 -7.28 12.72 22.74
N LEU A 458 -6.01 12.64 23.20
CA LEU A 458 -5.05 13.75 23.25
C LEU A 458 -4.76 14.34 21.86
N ASP A 459 -4.72 13.49 20.83
CA ASP A 459 -4.39 13.91 19.47
C ASP A 459 -5.49 14.73 18.81
N ASP A 460 -6.76 14.37 18.99
CA ASP A 460 -7.87 15.17 18.45
C ASP A 460 -8.05 16.48 19.23
N MET A 461 -7.65 16.55 20.51
CA MET A 461 -7.59 17.82 21.26
C MET A 461 -6.42 18.74 20.86
N ILE A 462 -5.20 18.21 20.65
CA ILE A 462 -4.08 18.98 20.07
C ILE A 462 -4.49 19.54 18.68
N LYS A 463 -5.25 18.78 17.91
CA LYS A 463 -5.78 19.14 16.58
C LYS A 463 -6.96 20.13 16.62
N LYS A 464 -7.75 20.18 17.71
CA LYS A 464 -8.70 21.28 17.99
C LYS A 464 -7.93 22.57 18.30
N LEU A 465 -7.04 22.54 19.29
CA LEU A 465 -6.27 23.71 19.73
C LEU A 465 -5.43 24.33 18.61
N LYS A 466 -4.80 23.52 17.74
CA LYS A 466 -4.09 24.01 16.55
C LYS A 466 -4.98 24.90 15.66
N LYS A 467 -6.19 24.46 15.33
CA LYS A 467 -7.13 25.22 14.49
C LYS A 467 -7.57 26.54 15.13
N GLU A 468 -7.60 26.61 16.46
CA GLU A 468 -7.93 27.84 17.18
C GLU A 468 -6.74 28.78 17.26
N VAL A 469 -5.53 28.27 17.47
CA VAL A 469 -4.30 29.07 17.33
C VAL A 469 -4.16 29.62 15.91
N ASP A 470 -4.43 28.82 14.87
CA ASP A 470 -4.48 29.26 13.46
C ASP A 470 -5.56 30.35 13.23
N HIS A 471 -6.71 30.24 13.91
CA HIS A 471 -7.80 31.21 13.84
C HIS A 471 -7.42 32.53 14.53
N GLU A 472 -6.88 32.49 15.75
CA GLU A 472 -6.42 33.66 16.51
C GLU A 472 -5.26 34.37 15.79
N TYR A 473 -4.31 33.64 15.19
CA TYR A 473 -3.31 34.21 14.29
C TYR A 473 -3.96 34.90 13.08
N SER A 474 -5.00 34.29 12.49
CA SER A 474 -5.73 34.89 11.36
C SER A 474 -6.54 36.14 11.75
N GLU A 475 -6.98 36.27 13.00
CA GLU A 475 -7.61 37.49 13.53
C GLU A 475 -6.56 38.57 13.81
N ALA A 476 -5.41 38.20 14.39
CA ALA A 476 -4.29 39.11 14.65
C ALA A 476 -3.73 39.73 13.36
N ILE A 477 -3.50 38.91 12.31
CA ILE A 477 -3.03 39.38 11.00
C ILE A 477 -3.99 40.42 10.36
N LYS A 478 -5.30 40.32 10.62
CA LYS A 478 -6.28 41.33 10.19
C LYS A 478 -6.19 42.60 11.04
N ALA A 479 -6.09 42.46 12.37
CA ALA A 479 -6.02 43.58 13.30
C ALA A 479 -4.76 44.45 13.09
N ILE A 480 -3.63 43.83 12.74
CA ILE A 480 -2.35 44.50 12.42
C ILE A 480 -2.37 45.07 10.98
N GLY A 481 -3.38 44.74 10.15
CA GLY A 481 -3.52 45.23 8.78
C GLY A 481 -2.61 44.55 7.74
N LEU A 482 -1.91 43.47 8.10
CA LEU A 482 -0.96 42.77 7.23
C LEU A 482 -1.61 41.74 6.28
N ALA A 483 -2.91 41.47 6.43
CA ALA A 483 -3.64 40.44 5.66
C ALA A 483 -3.43 40.55 4.12
N ASP A 484 -3.56 41.73 3.54
CA ASP A 484 -3.41 41.94 2.09
C ASP A 484 -1.95 41.77 1.62
N ARG A 485 -0.97 42.13 2.46
CA ARG A 485 0.46 41.92 2.18
C ARG A 485 0.79 40.42 2.21
N MET A 486 0.29 39.71 3.22
CA MET A 486 0.46 38.25 3.36
C MET A 486 -0.23 37.47 2.22
N SER A 487 -1.40 37.92 1.75
CA SER A 487 -2.06 37.30 0.59
C SER A 487 -1.25 37.51 -0.70
N LYS A 488 -0.74 38.72 -0.95
CA LYS A 488 0.11 39.01 -2.11
C LYS A 488 1.43 38.24 -2.07
N LEU A 489 2.08 38.15 -0.91
CA LEU A 489 3.28 37.34 -0.75
C LEU A 489 3.00 35.86 -1.05
N ARG A 490 1.88 35.30 -0.56
CA ARG A 490 1.46 33.91 -0.84
C ARG A 490 1.22 33.66 -2.34
N GLU A 491 0.68 34.63 -3.06
CA GLU A 491 0.57 34.59 -4.52
C GLU A 491 1.93 34.65 -5.23
N GLU A 492 2.86 35.50 -4.80
CA GLU A 492 4.21 35.55 -5.36
C GLU A 492 4.96 34.21 -5.13
N VAL A 493 4.85 33.63 -3.93
CA VAL A 493 5.47 32.34 -3.56
C VAL A 493 4.90 31.18 -4.36
N THR A 494 3.58 31.11 -4.53
CA THR A 494 2.96 30.05 -5.34
C THR A 494 3.30 30.18 -6.82
N LYS A 495 3.46 31.40 -7.35
CA LYS A 495 3.97 31.65 -8.71
C LYS A 495 5.43 31.21 -8.84
N ALA A 496 6.31 31.55 -7.88
CA ALA A 496 7.71 31.11 -7.87
C ALA A 496 7.86 29.58 -7.81
N ASN A 497 7.15 28.92 -6.89
CA ASN A 497 7.18 27.46 -6.75
C ASN A 497 6.67 26.73 -8.02
N SER A 498 5.75 27.34 -8.78
CA SER A 498 5.27 26.77 -10.06
C SER A 498 6.30 26.77 -11.19
N GLN A 499 7.44 27.44 -11.01
CA GLN A 499 8.49 27.60 -12.04
C GLN A 499 9.79 26.82 -11.73
N ASN A 500 9.84 26.04 -10.65
CA ASN A 500 11.01 25.24 -10.23
C ASN A 500 12.34 26.03 -10.13
N GLN A 501 12.27 27.34 -9.88
CA GLN A 501 13.44 28.15 -9.58
C GLN A 501 13.78 28.06 -8.09
N PHE A 502 15.08 28.15 -7.74
CA PHE A 502 15.50 28.40 -6.37
C PHE A 502 14.86 29.70 -5.88
N ILE A 503 14.43 29.73 -4.61
CA ILE A 503 13.76 30.90 -4.03
C ILE A 503 14.66 32.13 -4.18
N ASP A 504 14.18 33.11 -4.95
CA ASP A 504 14.88 34.38 -5.20
C ASP A 504 15.27 35.02 -3.85
N PRO A 505 16.55 35.40 -3.65
CA PRO A 505 16.99 36.13 -2.45
C PRO A 505 16.12 37.36 -2.13
N LEU A 506 15.56 38.04 -3.14
CA LEU A 506 14.64 39.16 -2.95
C LEU A 506 13.28 38.72 -2.39
N LEU A 507 12.78 37.55 -2.78
CA LEU A 507 11.55 36.97 -2.22
C LEU A 507 11.77 36.53 -0.77
N LYS A 508 12.95 35.98 -0.46
CA LYS A 508 13.35 35.62 0.91
C LYS A 508 13.48 36.86 1.80
N ASP A 509 14.10 37.92 1.33
CA ASP A 509 14.18 39.22 2.02
C ASP A 509 12.79 39.82 2.28
N LYS A 510 11.86 39.76 1.30
CA LYS A 510 10.44 40.10 1.52
C LYS A 510 9.80 39.26 2.64
N MET A 511 10.05 37.95 2.70
CA MET A 511 9.53 37.09 3.77
C MET A 511 10.09 37.49 5.14
N GLU A 512 11.40 37.69 5.25
CA GLU A 512 12.07 37.99 6.52
C GLU A 512 11.64 39.38 7.05
N ARG A 513 11.45 40.37 6.17
CA ARG A 513 10.87 41.68 6.53
C ARG A 513 9.41 41.58 6.96
N LEU A 514 8.55 40.90 6.21
CA LEU A 514 7.14 40.74 6.61
C LEU A 514 6.99 39.90 7.88
N LYS A 515 7.91 38.99 8.16
CA LYS A 515 8.00 38.29 9.44
C LYS A 515 8.39 39.25 10.57
N ALA A 516 9.38 40.13 10.37
CA ALA A 516 9.75 41.14 11.37
C ALA A 516 8.59 42.13 11.64
N GLU A 517 7.96 42.69 10.59
CA GLU A 517 6.76 43.54 10.73
C GLU A 517 5.63 42.83 11.49
N PHE A 518 5.49 41.51 11.31
CA PHE A 518 4.49 40.71 12.02
C PHE A 518 4.88 40.42 13.48
N ASP A 519 6.10 39.97 13.73
CA ASP A 519 6.60 39.64 15.07
C ASP A 519 6.66 40.90 15.97
N GLU A 520 6.96 42.08 15.41
CA GLU A 520 6.86 43.40 16.09
C GLU A 520 5.41 43.87 16.29
N GLY A 521 4.52 43.63 15.32
CA GLY A 521 3.11 44.02 15.40
C GLY A 521 2.25 43.11 16.30
N LEU A 522 2.68 41.88 16.54
CA LEU A 522 1.90 40.85 17.24
C LEU A 522 1.47 41.25 18.68
N PRO A 523 2.30 41.91 19.51
CA PRO A 523 1.90 42.36 20.84
C PRO A 523 0.83 43.47 20.85
N ALA A 524 0.63 44.18 19.73
CA ALA A 524 -0.39 45.21 19.60
C ALA A 524 -1.77 44.66 19.18
N ALA A 525 -1.87 43.36 18.85
CA ALA A 525 -3.14 42.74 18.48
C ALA A 525 -4.06 42.56 19.71
N PRO A 526 -5.35 42.92 19.63
CA PRO A 526 -6.27 42.88 20.78
C PRO A 526 -6.56 41.47 21.31
N ASN A 527 -6.22 40.42 20.55
CA ASN A 527 -6.34 39.02 20.94
C ASN A 527 -5.01 38.36 21.36
N TYR A 528 -3.91 39.12 21.44
CA TYR A 528 -2.57 38.58 21.74
C TYR A 528 -2.49 37.77 23.04
N GLY A 529 -3.16 38.20 24.12
CA GLY A 529 -3.21 37.46 25.37
C GLY A 529 -3.90 36.08 25.25
N LYS A 530 -4.98 35.98 24.46
CA LYS A 530 -5.63 34.69 24.17
C LYS A 530 -4.72 33.77 23.37
N LEU A 531 -4.07 34.33 22.35
CA LEU A 531 -3.13 33.62 21.49
C LEU A 531 -1.95 33.05 22.30
N GLN A 532 -1.36 33.84 23.21
CA GLN A 532 -0.31 33.36 24.13
C GLN A 532 -0.81 32.21 25.02
N ASN A 533 -1.99 32.33 25.63
CA ASN A 533 -2.55 31.28 26.49
C ASN A 533 -2.76 29.96 25.72
N LYS A 534 -3.43 30.01 24.55
CA LYS A 534 -3.68 28.81 23.72
C LYS A 534 -2.39 28.19 23.19
N LEU A 535 -1.38 29.00 22.86
CA LEU A 535 -0.05 28.54 22.44
C LEU A 535 0.73 27.89 23.61
N GLY A 536 0.62 28.44 24.82
CA GLY A 536 1.14 27.84 26.05
C GLY A 536 0.53 26.47 26.35
N MET A 537 -0.80 26.36 26.33
CA MET A 537 -1.51 25.08 26.51
C MET A 537 -1.09 24.04 25.46
N LEU A 538 -0.96 24.45 24.19
CA LEU A 538 -0.49 23.60 23.10
C LEU A 538 0.97 23.13 23.33
N LYS A 539 1.83 23.99 23.86
CA LYS A 539 3.22 23.66 24.20
C LYS A 539 3.28 22.58 25.28
N GLU A 540 2.52 22.73 26.37
CA GLU A 540 2.50 21.74 27.46
C GLU A 540 1.90 20.39 27.01
N LEU A 541 0.78 20.39 26.27
CA LEU A 541 0.23 19.15 25.70
C LEU A 541 1.20 18.47 24.71
N SER A 542 2.03 19.23 23.99
CA SER A 542 3.07 18.67 23.13
C SER A 542 4.22 18.00 23.91
N LYS A 543 4.63 18.56 25.06
CA LYS A 543 5.58 17.90 25.97
C LYS A 543 5.02 16.58 26.50
N VAL A 544 3.78 16.61 26.98
CA VAL A 544 3.07 15.41 27.48
C VAL A 544 3.00 14.34 26.40
N LYS A 545 2.67 14.69 25.15
CA LYS A 545 2.67 13.73 24.05
C LYS A 545 4.05 13.11 23.81
N ASN A 546 5.12 13.89 23.82
CA ASN A 546 6.48 13.37 23.62
C ASN A 546 6.86 12.38 24.72
N LEU A 547 6.65 12.73 25.99
CA LEU A 547 6.87 11.84 27.13
C LEU A 547 6.02 10.55 27.04
N LEU A 548 4.78 10.66 26.55
CA LEU A 548 3.92 9.49 26.32
C LEU A 548 4.46 8.56 25.22
N GLU A 549 5.00 9.09 24.12
CA GLU A 549 5.63 8.26 23.08
C GLU A 549 6.97 7.67 23.54
N GLU A 550 7.76 8.38 24.34
CA GLU A 550 8.98 7.84 24.98
C GLU A 550 8.63 6.65 25.90
N ILE A 551 7.59 6.78 26.73
CA ILE A 551 7.07 5.69 27.58
C ILE A 551 6.53 4.53 26.72
N LYS A 552 5.84 4.80 25.61
CA LYS A 552 5.36 3.75 24.69
C LYS A 552 6.51 3.01 24.02
N GLU A 553 7.55 3.70 23.55
CA GLU A 553 8.74 3.04 22.96
C GLU A 553 9.53 2.27 24.02
N ALA A 554 9.67 2.78 25.25
CA ALA A 554 10.25 2.03 26.36
C ALA A 554 9.44 0.75 26.66
N ALA A 555 8.11 0.81 26.70
CA ALA A 555 7.25 -0.35 26.91
C ALA A 555 7.31 -1.37 25.75
N LYS A 556 7.34 -0.90 24.49
CA LYS A 556 7.57 -1.76 23.31
C LYS A 556 8.96 -2.41 23.34
N PHE A 557 9.98 -1.70 23.83
CA PHE A 557 11.34 -2.20 23.99
C PHE A 557 11.42 -3.26 25.09
N GLU A 558 10.79 -3.03 26.25
CA GLU A 558 10.63 -4.05 27.29
C GLU A 558 9.92 -5.31 26.78
N GLN A 559 8.84 -5.17 26.01
CA GLN A 559 8.14 -6.32 25.43
C GLN A 559 9.05 -7.11 24.48
N LYS A 560 9.82 -6.43 23.61
CA LYS A 560 10.82 -7.07 22.73
C LYS A 560 11.94 -7.77 23.51
N LEU A 561 12.43 -7.17 24.60
CA LEU A 561 13.41 -7.79 25.48
C LEU A 561 12.84 -9.06 26.15
N ARG A 562 11.60 -9.00 26.63
CA ARG A 562 10.91 -10.15 27.25
C ARG A 562 10.73 -11.30 26.24
N THR A 563 10.28 -11.02 25.01
CA THR A 563 10.16 -12.08 23.99
C THR A 563 11.51 -12.70 23.64
N VAL A 564 12.57 -11.90 23.42
CA VAL A 564 13.92 -12.44 23.15
C VAL A 564 14.45 -13.28 24.33
N PHE A 565 14.15 -12.88 25.56
CA PHE A 565 14.52 -13.64 26.76
C PHE A 565 13.75 -14.95 26.90
N ASP A 566 12.43 -14.94 26.65
CA ASP A 566 11.59 -16.14 26.70
C ASP A 566 11.88 -17.11 25.55
N ASP A 567 12.22 -16.62 24.35
CA ASP A 567 12.69 -17.45 23.22
C ASP A 567 14.00 -18.17 23.57
N LEU A 568 14.97 -17.45 24.14
CA LEU A 568 16.24 -18.04 24.61
C LEU A 568 16.04 -19.02 25.76
N LYS A 569 15.20 -18.68 26.74
CA LYS A 569 14.82 -19.56 27.84
C LYS A 569 14.12 -20.83 27.35
N ASN A 570 13.46 -20.77 26.19
CA ASN A 570 12.82 -21.93 25.57
C ASN A 570 13.69 -22.69 24.56
N SER A 571 14.88 -22.19 24.22
CA SER A 571 15.84 -22.88 23.35
C SER A 571 16.19 -24.27 23.91
N PRO A 572 16.04 -25.36 23.13
CA PRO A 572 16.24 -26.71 23.63
C PRO A 572 17.69 -26.96 24.08
N SER A 573 18.69 -26.42 23.37
CA SER A 573 20.10 -26.57 23.74
C SER A 573 20.47 -25.86 25.04
N ILE A 574 19.85 -24.71 25.34
CA ILE A 574 20.05 -24.01 26.61
C ILE A 574 19.38 -24.78 27.75
N LYS A 575 18.20 -25.36 27.54
CA LYS A 575 17.54 -26.23 28.53
C LYS A 575 18.35 -27.49 28.82
N GLU A 576 18.80 -28.20 27.80
CA GLU A 576 19.59 -29.43 27.93
C GLU A 576 20.94 -29.19 28.62
N ASN A 577 21.66 -28.13 28.25
CA ASN A 577 22.90 -27.72 28.93
C ASN A 577 22.66 -27.22 30.37
N TYR A 578 21.51 -26.60 30.65
CA TYR A 578 21.15 -26.18 32.01
C TYR A 578 20.74 -27.36 32.90
N GLU A 579 19.94 -28.29 32.39
CA GLU A 579 19.46 -29.47 33.14
C GLU A 579 20.60 -30.46 33.42
N THR A 580 21.55 -30.64 32.48
CA THR A 580 22.76 -31.43 32.72
C THR A 580 23.68 -30.80 33.77
N LEU A 581 23.97 -29.50 33.68
CA LEU A 581 24.73 -28.78 34.72
C LEU A 581 24.01 -28.77 36.06
N LYS A 582 22.68 -28.64 36.08
CA LYS A 582 21.87 -28.71 37.31
C LYS A 582 21.94 -30.11 37.94
N ALA A 583 21.87 -31.17 37.14
CA ALA A 583 22.01 -32.54 37.63
C ALA A 583 23.42 -32.82 38.18
N GLU A 584 24.49 -32.33 37.53
CA GLU A 584 25.85 -32.40 38.08
C GLU A 584 25.92 -31.71 39.45
N ILE A 585 25.38 -30.49 39.58
CA ILE A 585 25.39 -29.73 40.85
C ILE A 585 24.52 -30.40 41.94
N GLU A 586 23.31 -30.88 41.60
CA GLU A 586 22.41 -31.56 42.54
C GLU A 586 22.99 -32.90 43.00
N SER A 587 23.78 -33.59 42.17
CA SER A 587 24.47 -34.84 42.56
C SER A 587 25.61 -34.65 43.57
N ILE A 588 26.13 -33.43 43.72
CA ILE A 588 27.23 -33.08 44.65
C ILE A 588 26.69 -32.56 45.99
N GLY A 589 25.46 -32.04 46.02
CA GLY A 589 24.78 -31.56 47.23
C GLY A 589 25.52 -30.47 48.05
N PRO A 590 26.14 -29.43 47.45
CA PRO A 590 26.91 -28.46 48.21
C PRO A 590 26.02 -27.45 48.96
N SER A 591 26.24 -27.32 50.27
CA SER A 591 25.55 -26.32 51.10
C SER A 591 26.05 -24.88 50.91
N SER A 592 27.13 -24.67 50.14
CA SER A 592 27.69 -23.34 49.90
C SER A 592 28.43 -23.22 48.54
N PRO A 593 28.66 -22.01 48.00
CA PRO A 593 29.31 -21.83 46.69
C PRO A 593 30.82 -22.09 46.64
N SER A 594 31.51 -22.30 47.77
CA SER A 594 32.97 -22.54 47.78
C SER A 594 33.36 -23.93 47.31
N ASP A 595 32.47 -24.90 47.46
CA ASP A 595 32.80 -26.33 47.49
C ASP A 595 32.64 -27.02 46.12
N LEU A 596 32.39 -26.23 45.07
CA LEU A 596 32.34 -26.68 43.67
C LEU A 596 33.74 -26.97 43.13
N ASP A 597 33.94 -28.11 42.50
CA ASP A 597 35.22 -28.47 41.86
C ASP A 597 35.61 -27.48 40.73
N ASP A 598 36.90 -27.24 40.52
CA ASP A 598 37.41 -26.25 39.57
C ASP A 598 37.08 -26.59 38.10
N GLU A 599 36.95 -27.88 37.77
CA GLU A 599 36.45 -28.31 36.46
C GLU A 599 34.97 -27.92 36.27
N LEU A 600 34.15 -28.02 37.33
CA LEU A 600 32.75 -27.58 37.33
C LEU A 600 32.64 -26.04 37.26
N LYS A 601 33.48 -25.31 38.02
CA LYS A 601 33.59 -23.84 37.90
C LYS A 601 33.93 -23.44 36.46
N LYS A 602 34.80 -24.20 35.77
CA LYS A 602 35.16 -23.98 34.37
C LYS A 602 34.00 -24.25 33.40
N LYS A 603 33.29 -25.39 33.52
CA LYS A 603 32.07 -25.68 32.73
C LYS A 603 31.04 -24.55 32.85
N ILE A 604 30.76 -24.11 34.08
CA ILE A 604 29.83 -23.00 34.38
C ILE A 604 30.30 -21.69 33.72
N ALA A 605 31.61 -21.40 33.75
CA ALA A 605 32.18 -20.22 33.11
C ALA A 605 32.17 -20.28 31.57
N GLU A 606 32.17 -21.47 30.98
CA GLU A 606 32.07 -21.67 29.52
C GLU A 606 30.61 -21.59 29.04
N PHE A 607 29.67 -22.26 29.72
CA PHE A 607 28.23 -22.10 29.48
C PHE A 607 27.78 -20.63 29.62
N LYS A 608 28.31 -19.91 30.62
CA LYS A 608 28.02 -18.46 30.79
C LYS A 608 28.55 -17.59 29.64
N LYS A 609 29.66 -17.96 28.98
CA LYS A 609 30.14 -17.27 27.76
C LYS A 609 29.23 -17.59 26.57
N GLU A 610 28.84 -18.86 26.42
CA GLU A 610 27.96 -19.30 25.35
C GLU A 610 26.60 -18.61 25.42
N LEU A 611 25.96 -18.58 26.60
CA LEU A 611 24.66 -17.97 26.81
C LEU A 611 24.69 -16.46 26.53
N VAL A 612 25.78 -15.77 26.88
CA VAL A 612 26.00 -14.35 26.49
C VAL A 612 26.17 -14.19 24.98
N LEU A 613 26.84 -15.12 24.30
CA LEU A 613 27.01 -15.09 22.84
C LEU A 613 25.67 -15.35 22.11
N GLN A 614 24.89 -16.35 22.56
CA GLN A 614 23.57 -16.63 22.03
C GLN A 614 22.60 -15.45 22.27
N PHE A 615 22.62 -14.83 23.46
CA PHE A 615 21.84 -13.62 23.74
C PHE A 615 22.23 -12.45 22.83
N ALA A 616 23.52 -12.19 22.66
CA ALA A 616 24.01 -11.12 21.78
C ALA A 616 23.64 -11.36 20.29
N ASN A 617 23.57 -12.62 19.85
CA ASN A 617 23.13 -12.98 18.50
C ASN A 617 21.61 -12.84 18.35
N ALA A 618 20.82 -13.30 19.31
CA ALA A 618 19.36 -13.18 19.31
C ALA A 618 18.90 -11.71 19.27
N MET A 619 19.54 -10.86 20.07
CA MET A 619 19.33 -9.40 20.05
C MET A 619 19.63 -8.78 18.68
N LYS A 620 20.71 -9.22 18.01
CA LYS A 620 21.04 -8.76 16.64
C LYS A 620 20.02 -9.23 15.61
N SER A 621 19.52 -10.48 15.69
CA SER A 621 18.44 -10.94 14.81
C SER A 621 17.10 -10.23 15.07
N ALA A 622 16.87 -9.74 16.29
CA ALA A 622 15.74 -8.86 16.63
C ALA A 622 15.94 -7.39 16.18
N GLY A 623 17.04 -7.08 15.48
CA GLY A 623 17.32 -5.75 14.93
C GLY A 623 17.93 -4.74 15.92
N LEU A 624 18.45 -5.20 17.07
CA LEU A 624 19.07 -4.35 18.08
C LEU A 624 20.61 -4.40 17.97
N ASP A 625 21.27 -3.24 17.83
CA ASP A 625 22.72 -3.16 17.67
C ASP A 625 23.47 -3.37 19.00
N VAL A 626 24.06 -4.55 19.18
CA VAL A 626 24.79 -4.93 20.39
C VAL A 626 26.26 -4.52 20.30
N LYS A 627 26.58 -3.32 20.78
CA LYS A 627 27.96 -2.84 20.96
C LYS A 627 28.68 -3.62 22.08
N TYR A 628 29.66 -4.43 21.69
CA TYR A 628 30.44 -5.26 22.61
C TYR A 628 31.48 -4.42 23.37
N VAL A 629 31.11 -3.88 24.54
CA VAL A 629 32.02 -3.12 25.41
C VAL A 629 33.03 -4.08 26.06
N LYS A 630 34.11 -4.36 25.33
CA LYS A 630 35.28 -5.08 25.85
C LYS A 630 35.88 -4.24 26.99
N ARG A 631 35.86 -4.74 28.23
CA ARG A 631 36.62 -4.15 29.35
C ARG A 631 38.12 -4.20 29.01
N LYS A 632 38.66 -3.15 28.39
CA LYS A 632 40.09 -2.86 28.46
C LYS A 632 40.45 -2.64 29.95
N ALA A 633 41.68 -2.98 30.32
CA ALA A 633 42.23 -2.56 31.60
C ALA A 633 42.17 -1.01 31.68
N ARG A 634 41.66 -0.46 32.79
CA ARG A 634 41.59 0.99 33.01
C ARG A 634 42.98 1.47 33.40
N ASP A 635 43.58 2.30 32.55
CA ASP A 635 44.87 2.91 32.82
C ASP A 635 44.67 4.19 33.67
N GLY A 636 45.00 4.07 34.96
CA GLY A 636 45.27 5.20 35.87
C GLY A 636 44.09 6.09 36.28
N ARG A 637 43.52 6.88 35.35
CA ARG A 637 43.02 8.23 35.67
C ARG A 637 41.50 8.37 35.85
N ASP A 638 40.66 7.81 34.98
CA ASP A 638 39.20 8.07 35.01
C ASP A 638 38.46 7.13 36.01
N LYS A 639 38.91 7.11 37.26
CA LYS A 639 38.33 6.28 38.33
C LYS A 639 37.93 7.05 39.58
N SER A 640 38.69 8.07 40.01
CA SER A 640 38.48 8.76 41.29
C SER A 640 37.17 9.56 41.30
N ALA A 641 37.02 10.51 40.36
CA ALA A 641 35.88 11.42 40.30
C ALA A 641 34.52 10.68 40.32
N LEU A 642 34.36 9.64 39.49
CA LEU A 642 33.13 8.83 39.44
C LEU A 642 32.86 7.97 40.69
N SER A 643 33.87 7.74 41.55
CA SER A 643 33.63 7.21 42.90
C SER A 643 33.33 8.31 43.92
N GLU A 644 34.02 9.44 43.85
CA GLU A 644 33.86 10.58 44.76
C GLU A 644 32.45 11.21 44.63
N TYR A 645 31.98 11.44 43.40
CA TYR A 645 30.61 11.88 43.13
C TYR A 645 29.56 10.87 43.61
N LYS A 646 29.82 9.56 43.53
CA LYS A 646 28.88 8.58 44.07
C LYS A 646 28.82 8.63 45.59
N SER A 647 29.97 8.74 46.28
CA SER A 647 29.97 8.96 47.73
C SER A 647 29.28 10.25 48.15
N LYS A 648 29.46 11.38 47.44
CA LYS A 648 28.72 12.63 47.72
C LYS A 648 27.20 12.44 47.60
N ILE A 649 26.73 11.68 46.60
CA ILE A 649 25.30 11.39 46.41
C ILE A 649 24.78 10.43 47.49
N ASP A 650 25.52 9.34 47.78
CA ASP A 650 25.15 8.38 48.83
C ASP A 650 25.13 9.06 50.23
N GLU A 651 26.00 10.05 50.47
CA GLU A 651 26.03 10.88 51.70
C GLU A 651 24.87 11.89 51.78
N LEU A 652 24.55 12.61 50.69
CA LEU A 652 23.40 13.53 50.66
C LEU A 652 22.07 12.77 50.83
N ASN A 653 21.92 11.59 50.21
CA ASN A 653 20.75 10.74 50.43
C ASN A 653 20.59 10.35 51.91
N LYS A 654 21.70 10.08 52.62
CA LYS A 654 21.70 9.71 54.03
C LYS A 654 21.39 10.90 54.96
N ASP A 655 21.89 12.09 54.65
CA ASP A 655 21.47 13.33 55.31
C ASP A 655 19.95 13.55 55.14
N LEU A 656 19.43 13.30 53.93
CA LEU A 656 18.02 13.46 53.57
C LEU A 656 17.10 12.44 54.28
N GLU A 657 17.50 11.16 54.34
CA GLU A 657 16.79 10.15 55.15
C GLU A 657 16.73 10.55 56.63
N LYS A 658 17.85 11.03 57.20
CA LYS A 658 17.90 11.50 58.59
C LYS A 658 17.00 12.72 58.83
N GLU A 659 17.01 13.69 57.94
CA GLU A 659 16.24 14.92 58.12
C GLU A 659 14.73 14.68 57.94
N ILE A 660 14.32 13.71 57.12
CA ILE A 660 12.95 13.18 57.11
C ILE A 660 12.61 12.52 58.45
N GLU A 661 13.51 11.71 59.02
CA GLU A 661 13.28 11.06 60.32
C GLU A 661 13.16 12.09 61.46
N ASP A 662 14.01 13.11 61.49
CA ASP A 662 13.94 14.22 62.46
C ASP A 662 12.64 15.04 62.27
N ALA A 663 12.22 15.33 61.03
CA ALA A 663 10.97 16.04 60.73
C ALA A 663 9.72 15.25 61.15
N VAL A 664 9.68 13.95 60.87
CA VAL A 664 8.57 13.06 61.30
C VAL A 664 8.52 12.89 62.82
N ASN A 665 9.67 12.91 63.50
CA ASN A 665 9.74 12.88 64.97
C ASN A 665 9.45 14.23 65.64
N SER A 666 9.29 15.32 64.88
CA SER A 666 8.95 16.63 65.45
C SER A 666 7.61 16.60 66.20
N ALA A 667 7.52 17.29 67.33
CA ALA A 667 6.38 17.21 68.24
C ALA A 667 5.04 17.61 67.58
N ASP A 668 5.07 18.56 66.65
CA ASP A 668 3.89 19.03 65.92
C ASP A 668 3.37 17.95 64.93
N ILE A 669 4.23 17.44 64.03
CA ILE A 669 3.86 16.35 63.10
C ILE A 669 3.45 15.09 63.86
N LYS A 670 4.15 14.75 64.95
CA LYS A 670 3.81 13.60 65.80
C LYS A 670 2.43 13.75 66.45
N SER A 671 2.10 14.94 66.98
CA SER A 671 0.76 15.21 67.52
C SER A 671 -0.34 15.13 66.46
N LYS A 672 -0.06 15.60 65.22
CA LYS A 672 -0.98 15.50 64.08
C LYS A 672 -1.18 14.04 63.65
N ILE A 673 -0.15 13.20 63.72
CA ILE A 673 -0.23 11.75 63.47
C ILE A 673 -1.03 11.03 64.57
N GLU A 674 -0.85 11.40 65.85
CA GLU A 674 -1.65 10.85 66.95
C GLU A 674 -3.14 11.25 66.83
N LEU A 675 -3.44 12.50 66.45
CA LEU A 675 -4.81 12.96 66.13
C LEU A 675 -5.41 12.24 64.92
N LEU A 676 -4.61 12.02 63.87
CA LEU A 676 -5.03 11.24 62.69
C LEU A 676 -5.37 9.80 63.08
N ASN A 677 -4.51 9.13 63.86
CA ASN A 677 -4.75 7.78 64.36
C ASN A 677 -6.01 7.71 65.23
N LEU A 678 -6.28 8.72 66.06
CA LEU A 678 -7.50 8.80 66.87
C LEU A 678 -8.77 9.00 66.03
N GLU A 679 -8.75 9.84 65.00
CA GLU A 679 -9.95 10.06 64.14
C GLU A 679 -10.18 8.87 63.19
N VAL A 680 -9.11 8.19 62.73
CA VAL A 680 -9.20 6.90 62.00
C VAL A 680 -9.78 5.81 62.91
N ALA A 681 -9.32 5.69 64.17
CA ALA A 681 -9.84 4.71 65.12
C ALA A 681 -11.33 4.92 65.46
N LYS A 682 -11.82 6.17 65.45
CA LYS A 682 -13.26 6.49 65.60
C LYS A 682 -14.08 6.16 64.35
N ALA A 683 -13.47 6.12 63.17
CA ALA A 683 -14.18 5.98 61.90
C ALA A 683 -14.51 4.51 61.55
N GLY A 684 -13.68 3.56 61.99
CA GLY A 684 -13.82 2.14 61.68
C GLY A 684 -13.68 1.82 60.19
N ASP A 685 -14.06 0.59 59.79
CA ASP A 685 -13.91 0.11 58.41
C ASP A 685 -14.83 0.82 57.39
N THR A 686 -15.82 1.58 57.86
CA THR A 686 -16.77 2.33 57.00
C THR A 686 -16.89 3.80 57.45
N PRO A 687 -15.90 4.66 57.13
CA PRO A 687 -15.91 6.07 57.51
C PRO A 687 -17.12 6.84 56.93
N GLY A 688 -17.80 7.60 57.78
CA GLY A 688 -18.78 8.60 57.34
C GLY A 688 -18.12 9.76 56.57
N VAL A 689 -18.91 10.50 55.78
CA VAL A 689 -18.41 11.58 54.90
C VAL A 689 -17.63 12.64 55.68
N ASP A 690 -18.13 13.04 56.86
CA ASP A 690 -17.49 14.03 57.73
C ASP A 690 -16.22 13.49 58.44
N SER A 691 -16.14 12.18 58.69
CA SER A 691 -14.92 11.54 59.19
C SER A 691 -13.84 11.54 58.12
N LYS A 692 -14.23 11.21 56.88
CA LYS A 692 -13.31 11.14 55.75
C LYS A 692 -12.71 12.50 55.39
N SER A 693 -13.52 13.56 55.35
CA SER A 693 -13.03 14.92 55.05
C SER A 693 -12.05 15.44 56.12
N ARG A 694 -12.22 15.08 57.40
CA ARG A 694 -11.26 15.40 58.48
C ARG A 694 -9.95 14.62 58.35
N ILE A 695 -10.03 13.32 58.04
CA ILE A 695 -8.88 12.46 57.79
C ILE A 695 -8.06 13.00 56.61
N ASP A 696 -8.72 13.31 55.49
CA ASP A 696 -8.08 13.89 54.31
C ASP A 696 -7.43 15.26 54.63
N ALA A 697 -8.10 16.13 55.41
CA ALA A 697 -7.55 17.42 55.84
C ALA A 697 -6.30 17.28 56.74
N LEU A 698 -6.32 16.37 57.73
CA LEU A 698 -5.15 16.08 58.58
C LEU A 698 -3.99 15.51 57.76
N VAL A 699 -4.26 14.60 56.82
CA VAL A 699 -3.25 14.05 55.91
C VAL A 699 -2.61 15.14 55.03
N GLN A 700 -3.36 16.13 54.57
CA GLN A 700 -2.79 17.26 53.83
C GLN A 700 -1.95 18.19 54.73
N GLN A 701 -2.41 18.48 55.96
CA GLN A 701 -1.63 19.28 56.92
C GLN A 701 -0.31 18.61 57.30
N ILE A 702 -0.28 17.29 57.48
CA ILE A 702 0.95 16.53 57.74
C ILE A 702 1.90 16.62 56.53
N LYS A 703 1.39 16.37 55.31
CA LYS A 703 2.20 16.47 54.08
C LYS A 703 2.80 17.85 53.88
N GLN A 704 1.99 18.90 54.04
CA GLN A 704 2.45 20.28 53.88
C GLN A 704 3.49 20.64 54.94
N SER A 705 3.28 20.25 56.21
CA SER A 705 4.26 20.47 57.29
C SER A 705 5.60 19.77 57.02
N VAL A 706 5.59 18.56 56.42
CA VAL A 706 6.82 17.84 56.03
C VAL A 706 7.53 18.51 54.85
N VAL A 707 6.78 19.00 53.85
CA VAL A 707 7.34 19.75 52.73
C VAL A 707 7.96 21.07 53.21
N GLU A 708 7.26 21.80 54.09
CA GLU A 708 7.76 23.06 54.66
C GLU A 708 9.05 22.86 55.47
N THR A 709 9.19 21.75 56.22
CA THR A 709 10.47 21.42 56.88
C THR A 709 11.59 21.11 55.88
N LEU A 710 11.32 20.37 54.79
CA LEU A 710 12.32 20.01 53.78
C LEU A 710 12.72 21.18 52.87
N ASP A 711 11.80 22.12 52.58
CA ASP A 711 12.10 23.36 51.87
C ASP A 711 12.85 24.38 52.75
N SER A 712 12.79 24.24 54.08
CA SER A 712 13.52 25.10 55.03
C SER A 712 14.99 24.69 55.26
N SER A 713 15.43 23.56 54.71
CA SER A 713 16.71 22.95 55.07
C SER A 713 17.85 23.18 54.07
N SER A 714 19.08 23.05 54.58
CA SER A 714 20.33 23.24 53.79
C SER A 714 20.55 22.18 52.69
N LEU A 715 19.72 21.13 52.61
CA LEU A 715 19.84 20.10 51.57
C LEU A 715 19.62 20.66 50.16
N LYS A 716 18.77 21.67 50.02
CA LYS A 716 18.45 22.31 48.74
C LYS A 716 19.69 22.99 48.14
N GLU A 717 20.44 23.74 48.94
CA GLU A 717 21.74 24.29 48.53
C GLU A 717 22.79 23.19 48.26
N LYS A 718 22.87 22.14 49.09
CA LYS A 718 23.80 21.01 48.82
C LYS A 718 23.52 20.36 47.45
N TYR A 719 22.24 20.19 47.10
CA TYR A 719 21.81 19.59 45.83
C TYR A 719 22.09 20.50 44.63
N GLU A 720 21.78 21.80 44.71
CA GLU A 720 22.08 22.75 43.64
C GLU A 720 23.59 22.95 43.42
N ASN A 721 24.40 22.94 44.49
CA ASN A 721 25.86 22.95 44.38
C ASN A 721 26.39 21.71 43.63
N LEU A 722 25.88 20.50 43.91
CA LEU A 722 26.24 19.28 43.18
C LEU A 722 25.86 19.34 41.69
N LEU A 723 24.70 19.90 41.35
CA LEU A 723 24.31 20.15 39.95
C LEU A 723 25.25 21.15 39.24
N SER A 724 25.77 22.13 39.97
CA SER A 724 26.75 23.10 39.43
C SER A 724 28.11 22.46 39.14
N GLU A 725 28.64 21.60 40.04
CA GLU A 725 29.88 20.84 39.81
C GLU A 725 29.78 20.00 38.52
N PHE A 726 28.67 19.26 38.37
CA PHE A 726 28.40 18.37 37.23
C PHE A 726 28.34 19.13 35.88
N SER A 727 27.90 20.39 35.92
CA SER A 727 27.73 21.23 34.73
C SER A 727 29.06 21.74 34.17
N ILE A 728 30.09 21.91 35.01
CA ILE A 728 31.38 22.49 34.63
C ILE A 728 32.27 21.48 33.89
N GLU A 729 32.37 20.23 34.39
CA GLU A 729 33.18 19.18 33.73
C GLU A 729 32.73 18.91 32.28
N THR A 730 31.42 18.98 32.03
CA THR A 730 30.82 18.67 30.72
C THR A 730 31.34 19.60 29.60
N ILE A 731 31.68 20.85 29.93
CA ILE A 731 32.10 21.88 28.96
C ILE A 731 33.57 21.71 28.53
N SER A 732 34.44 21.26 29.43
CA SER A 732 35.89 21.10 29.19
C SER A 732 36.21 20.08 28.08
N SER A 733 35.31 19.12 27.85
CA SER A 733 35.51 17.98 26.93
C SER A 733 35.37 18.28 25.42
N LYS A 734 35.10 19.53 25.01
CA LYS A 734 34.64 19.86 23.64
C LYS A 734 35.46 20.90 22.85
N THR A 735 36.61 21.36 23.34
CA THR A 735 37.42 22.39 22.64
C THR A 735 38.88 21.99 22.49
N ALA A 736 39.22 21.42 21.33
CA ALA A 736 40.59 21.33 20.81
C ALA A 736 40.53 21.30 19.27
N ASP A 737 41.24 22.21 18.61
CA ASP A 737 41.06 22.56 17.18
C ASP A 737 42.25 22.08 16.32
N PRO A 738 42.08 21.71 15.03
CA PRO A 738 43.14 21.07 14.23
C PRO A 738 43.80 21.99 13.19
N THR A 739 45.14 21.93 13.05
CA THR A 739 45.88 22.58 11.95
C THR A 739 47.15 21.82 11.54
N VAL A 740 47.39 21.69 10.22
CA VAL A 740 48.70 21.70 9.52
C VAL A 740 49.70 20.55 9.83
N ASP A 741 50.31 19.82 8.88
CA ASP A 741 50.33 19.88 7.39
C ASP A 741 50.52 18.49 6.73
N SER A 742 50.49 18.43 5.40
CA SER A 742 50.69 17.25 4.51
C SER A 742 52.16 17.13 4.01
N PRO A 743 52.61 16.12 3.20
CA PRO A 743 51.92 15.18 2.30
C PRO A 743 52.12 13.68 2.73
N THR A 744 52.23 12.58 1.95
CA THR A 744 52.54 12.29 0.52
C THR A 744 52.08 10.86 0.10
N ASN A 745 52.33 10.48 -1.17
CA ASN A 745 52.26 9.14 -1.78
C ASN A 745 53.05 8.06 -0.99
N ASP A 746 52.84 6.73 -1.15
CA ASP A 746 52.48 5.99 -2.38
C ASP A 746 51.70 4.66 -2.18
N ASP A 747 51.46 3.94 -3.29
CA ASP A 747 51.07 2.52 -3.41
C ASP A 747 49.61 2.02 -3.12
N LEU A 748 48.75 2.34 -4.10
CA LEU A 748 48.03 1.35 -4.96
C LEU A 748 47.02 0.30 -4.40
N LYS A 749 45.72 0.57 -4.65
CA LYS A 749 44.65 -0.36 -5.14
C LYS A 749 44.18 -1.49 -4.17
N VAL A 750 42.91 -1.90 -4.11
CA VAL A 750 41.91 -2.18 -5.17
C VAL A 750 40.47 -1.74 -4.76
N LYS A 751 39.56 -1.63 -5.75
CA LYS A 751 38.10 -1.36 -5.66
C LYS A 751 37.37 -2.36 -4.73
N VAL A 752 36.17 -2.14 -4.16
CA VAL A 752 34.84 -1.72 -4.69
C VAL A 752 33.99 -1.20 -3.50
N GLY A 753 32.98 -0.32 -3.60
CA GLY A 753 32.41 0.37 -4.77
C GLY A 753 30.88 0.20 -4.94
N THR A 754 30.06 0.74 -4.04
CA THR A 754 28.59 0.83 -4.20
C THR A 754 28.03 2.18 -3.73
N ASN A 755 27.34 2.90 -4.61
CA ASN A 755 26.76 4.21 -4.32
C ASN A 755 25.46 4.11 -3.51
N ARG A 756 25.18 5.13 -2.69
CA ARG A 756 23.84 5.55 -2.29
C ARG A 756 23.63 7.02 -2.66
N THR A 757 23.14 7.27 -3.87
CA THR A 757 22.36 8.47 -4.19
C THR A 757 20.90 8.18 -3.78
N SER A 758 20.24 8.92 -2.90
CA SER A 758 19.98 10.37 -2.84
C SER A 758 18.83 10.83 -3.75
N SER A 759 17.62 10.33 -3.44
CA SER A 759 16.31 10.87 -3.81
C SER A 759 15.26 10.29 -2.86
#